data_AF-A0A8J4SML7-F1
#
_entry.id   AF-A0A8J4SML7-F1
#
_cell.length_a   1.000
_cell.length_b   1.000
_cell.length_c   1.000
_cell.angle_alpha   90.00
_cell.angle_beta   90.00
_cell.angle_gamma   90.00
#
_symmetry.space_group_name_H-M   'P 1'
#
loop_
_entity.id
_entity.type
_entity.pdbx_description
1 polymer ?
#
loop_
_entity_poly.entity_id
_entity_poly.type
_entity_poly.pdbx_seq_one_letter_code
_entity_poly.pdbx_strand_id
1 'polypeptide(L)'
;MRLSRFTDSYDYLRNLDTDIAVPLTPDETGSSAVRRDNGFEFALRTLEDNRFIGFTALYRIEWNNRSARLAIGIGDDKDRGQGYGSDALALIIRYGFHELNLNRISLEVIEYNEAARRAYLKAGFREEGRQRSAVLRDGTHYDLISMSILAEEWSTQTKLPLAFQSTHVRGAAQTENLSDSQLLAAVESALSGSQAKDTVDASVQPRIGVGAVILNERNEVLLVWRNREPEQYTWSIPGGKVDPYESLETAVIREIKEEVDLDIAIEGLLCTAETIRPEQEEHWISVLYFTRVVRGIARNLEEGGAIGEIGWDRLEQRLDARKTEYDTILVPDAGANQAVQAGIRQATRKRRSRLRWYMSSISAAAIILLFTGCIRVSPAFASFVEQLPGMEGIVSMIRQDKGLMMAIDQSLLQKVGVTDEHNGASMTVDGIITDESQNGVYEDKIDVSFTESLPPQELTVVFKERGKEAAKKWKVTFPVDRSLTKGKDVSTMNTRSIRYPQPLAPGNTIGVAAPSSGVGESLHHYLEESRHNMERLGFGVQESPFLRHNAKCVSSSKEDRAAEINAFFRDPEIQAIIPPWGGEFLMDILPLLDWDALKTLPPKWVMGYSDISTFLFAYTLITGTASAHGTNYVDLRSNELDPVTARWIDVLQTGHGGQITQSSSTHYQSEWKPELSRFNLDTLSHWKQLGQPQGADAQVTFSGRLIGGCMDTITCLIGTPYAPFEAYLDQYCAEEGTIWYLESCEMNAGDIYRHLWQMRQAGWFVGVKGFMFGRPAGYSDTGDFNFTDALTSALGDMDVPVLYDVDLGHIPPQLTFVNGALGKVAYENGRGSLEMAFV
;
A
#
# COMPACT_ATOMS: atom_id res chain seq x y z
N MET A 1 -21.01 -35.45 25.77
CA MET A 1 -20.53 -35.17 27.14
C MET A 1 -19.76 -33.88 27.09
N ARG A 2 -20.36 -32.83 27.65
CA ARG A 2 -19.94 -31.43 27.48
C ARG A 2 -19.07 -31.00 28.67
N LEU A 3 -18.31 -29.91 28.51
CA LEU A 3 -17.51 -29.27 29.57
C LEU A 3 -18.32 -29.00 30.86
N SER A 4 -19.65 -28.88 30.77
CA SER A 4 -20.57 -28.62 31.89
C SER A 4 -20.40 -29.60 33.05
N ARG A 5 -19.93 -30.83 32.78
CA ARG A 5 -19.71 -31.83 33.82
C ARG A 5 -18.68 -31.38 34.86
N PHE A 6 -17.69 -30.56 34.48
CA PHE A 6 -16.61 -30.14 35.37
C PHE A 6 -16.87 -28.79 36.03
N THR A 7 -17.84 -28.02 35.52
CA THR A 7 -18.15 -26.67 36.03
C THR A 7 -18.90 -26.70 37.35
N ASP A 8 -19.38 -27.85 37.81
CA ASP A 8 -19.94 -28.01 39.16
C ASP A 8 -18.85 -27.96 40.25
N SER A 9 -17.57 -28.12 39.88
CA SER A 9 -16.44 -27.95 40.80
C SER A 9 -16.03 -26.47 40.88
N TYR A 10 -16.26 -25.88 42.04
CA TYR A 10 -15.83 -24.52 42.37
C TYR A 10 -14.32 -24.33 42.23
N ASP A 11 -13.54 -25.32 42.69
CA ASP A 11 -12.08 -25.29 42.63
C ASP A 11 -11.56 -25.38 41.20
N TYR A 12 -12.25 -26.14 40.33
CA TYR A 12 -11.92 -26.19 38.90
C TYR A 12 -12.11 -24.83 38.22
N LEU A 13 -13.29 -24.21 38.39
CA LEU A 13 -13.61 -22.93 37.74
C LEU A 13 -12.69 -21.79 38.19
N ARG A 14 -12.33 -21.75 39.47
CA ARG A 14 -11.45 -20.70 40.03
C ARG A 14 -10.01 -20.81 39.60
N ASN A 15 -9.58 -21.98 39.16
CA ASN A 15 -8.25 -22.20 38.63
C ASN A 15 -8.18 -22.04 37.11
N LEU A 16 -9.33 -22.11 36.43
CA LEU A 16 -9.44 -22.05 34.97
C LEU A 16 -9.50 -20.61 34.44
N ASP A 17 -10.21 -19.71 35.14
CA ASP A 17 -10.40 -18.32 34.69
C ASP A 17 -10.42 -17.32 35.88
N THR A 18 -10.23 -16.05 35.55
CA THR A 18 -10.35 -14.89 36.45
C THR A 18 -11.81 -14.44 36.66
N ASP A 19 -12.72 -14.86 35.80
CA ASP A 19 -14.15 -14.61 35.90
C ASP A 19 -14.79 -15.24 37.15
N ILE A 20 -16.05 -14.87 37.42
CA ILE A 20 -16.82 -15.42 38.53
C ILE A 20 -17.07 -16.91 38.27
N ALA A 21 -16.78 -17.76 39.27
CA ALA A 21 -17.01 -19.20 39.19
C ALA A 21 -18.52 -19.51 39.19
N VAL A 22 -19.11 -19.56 38.00
CA VAL A 22 -20.52 -19.91 37.77
C VAL A 22 -20.59 -21.28 37.08
N PRO A 23 -21.22 -22.30 37.70
CA PRO A 23 -21.47 -23.57 37.05
C PRO A 23 -22.28 -23.39 35.77
N LEU A 24 -21.88 -24.07 34.69
CA LEU A 24 -22.54 -23.99 33.39
C LEU A 24 -23.43 -25.21 33.18
N THR A 25 -24.65 -24.98 32.70
CA THR A 25 -25.54 -26.06 32.28
C THR A 25 -25.02 -26.75 31.02
N PRO A 26 -25.45 -27.99 30.73
CA PRO A 26 -25.14 -28.64 29.46
C PRO A 26 -25.49 -27.77 28.25
N ASP A 27 -26.62 -27.06 28.25
CA ASP A 27 -27.03 -26.24 27.11
C ASP A 27 -26.20 -24.98 26.94
N GLU A 28 -25.72 -24.39 28.04
CA GLU A 28 -24.76 -23.28 28.00
C GLU A 28 -23.40 -23.73 27.46
N THR A 29 -22.96 -24.96 27.75
CA THR A 29 -21.69 -25.50 27.22
C THR A 29 -21.77 -26.02 25.78
N GLY A 30 -22.97 -26.19 25.22
CA GLY A 30 -23.17 -26.50 23.81
C GLY A 30 -23.07 -25.28 22.89
N SER A 31 -23.34 -24.09 23.42
CA SER A 31 -23.22 -22.80 22.73
C SER A 31 -21.96 -22.02 23.10
N SER A 32 -21.36 -22.33 24.26
CA SER A 32 -20.09 -21.75 24.74
C SER A 32 -18.86 -22.63 24.50
N ALA A 33 -19.01 -23.76 23.79
CA ALA A 33 -17.89 -24.40 23.08
C ALA A 33 -17.45 -23.44 21.96
N VAL A 34 -16.64 -22.50 22.41
CA VAL A 34 -15.90 -21.45 21.75
C VAL A 34 -15.60 -21.77 20.29
N ARG A 35 -16.58 -21.60 19.39
CA ARG A 35 -16.30 -21.04 18.07
C ARG A 35 -15.91 -19.58 18.30
N ARG A 36 -14.72 -19.36 18.85
CA ARG A 36 -13.96 -18.16 18.53
C ARG A 36 -13.63 -18.36 17.06
N ASP A 37 -14.02 -17.42 16.20
CA ASP A 37 -13.75 -17.47 14.75
C ASP A 37 -12.24 -17.53 14.41
N ASN A 38 -11.37 -17.72 15.42
CA ASN A 38 -9.92 -17.68 15.34
C ASN A 38 -9.24 -18.49 16.48
N GLY A 39 -9.44 -19.82 16.51
CA GLY A 39 -8.81 -20.73 17.47
C GLY A 39 -9.15 -22.22 17.26
N PHE A 40 -8.37 -23.12 17.87
CA PHE A 40 -8.58 -24.57 17.88
C PHE A 40 -8.78 -25.06 19.31
N GLU A 41 -9.78 -25.91 19.53
CA GLU A 41 -10.07 -26.52 20.81
C GLU A 41 -10.15 -28.05 20.66
N PHE A 42 -9.48 -28.76 21.57
CA PHE A 42 -9.38 -30.21 21.57
C PHE A 42 -9.89 -30.79 22.88
N ALA A 43 -10.68 -31.85 22.77
CA ALA A 43 -11.11 -32.65 23.92
C ALA A 43 -9.99 -33.61 24.34
N LEU A 44 -9.65 -33.62 25.62
CA LEU A 44 -8.70 -34.57 26.20
C LEU A 44 -9.45 -35.83 26.65
N ARG A 45 -8.97 -36.99 26.20
CA ARG A 45 -9.55 -38.31 26.50
C ARG A 45 -8.45 -39.30 26.86
N THR A 46 -8.72 -40.17 27.82
CA THR A 46 -7.84 -41.30 28.17
C THR A 46 -7.82 -42.33 27.04
N LEU A 47 -6.66 -42.95 26.81
CA LEU A 47 -6.49 -43.96 25.76
C LEU A 47 -7.14 -45.31 26.10
N GLU A 48 -7.19 -45.67 27.38
CA GLU A 48 -7.69 -46.98 27.83
C GLU A 48 -9.21 -47.13 27.68
N ASP A 49 -9.98 -46.12 28.10
CA ASP A 49 -11.45 -46.17 28.18
C ASP A 49 -12.14 -45.00 27.45
N ASN A 50 -11.41 -44.19 26.68
CA ASN A 50 -11.93 -43.05 25.91
C ASN A 50 -12.70 -42.01 26.76
N ARG A 51 -12.42 -41.99 28.06
CA ARG A 51 -13.10 -41.14 29.04
C ARG A 51 -12.66 -39.70 28.87
N PHE A 52 -13.63 -38.80 28.75
CA PHE A 52 -13.38 -37.36 28.66
C PHE A 52 -12.86 -36.83 30.01
N ILE A 53 -11.70 -36.17 29.98
CA ILE A 53 -11.00 -35.70 31.19
C ILE A 53 -10.72 -34.19 31.18
N GLY A 54 -10.90 -33.50 30.05
CA GLY A 54 -10.58 -32.08 29.98
C GLY A 54 -10.52 -31.54 28.55
N PHE A 55 -9.89 -30.38 28.39
CA PHE A 55 -9.69 -29.73 27.11
C PHE A 55 -8.35 -29.00 27.04
N THR A 56 -7.90 -28.72 25.83
CA THR A 56 -6.81 -27.76 25.55
C THR A 56 -7.15 -26.97 24.30
N ALA A 57 -6.73 -25.71 24.25
CA ALA A 57 -7.05 -24.83 23.14
C ALA A 57 -5.93 -23.84 22.84
N LEU A 58 -5.80 -23.49 21.56
CA LEU A 58 -5.09 -22.30 21.09
C LEU A 58 -6.13 -21.30 20.57
N TYR A 59 -6.11 -20.07 21.07
CA TYR A 59 -7.13 -19.06 20.76
C TYR A 59 -6.51 -17.67 20.64
N ARG A 60 -7.26 -16.74 20.03
CA ARG A 60 -6.75 -15.40 19.66
C ARG A 60 -5.46 -15.54 18.84
N ILE A 61 -5.52 -16.39 17.81
CA ILE A 61 -4.37 -16.64 16.95
C ILE A 61 -4.15 -15.42 16.06
N GLU A 62 -3.02 -14.74 16.23
CA GLU A 62 -2.59 -13.66 15.35
C GLU A 62 -1.71 -14.27 14.28
N TRP A 63 -2.32 -14.68 13.16
CA TRP A 63 -1.66 -15.44 12.10
C TRP A 63 -0.46 -14.70 11.48
N ASN A 64 -0.61 -13.39 11.25
CA ASN A 64 0.48 -12.53 10.78
C ASN A 64 1.67 -12.50 11.76
N ASN A 65 1.40 -12.53 13.06
CA ASN A 65 2.42 -12.51 14.11
C ASN A 65 2.86 -13.92 14.53
N ARG A 66 2.24 -14.96 13.97
CA ARG A 66 2.46 -16.38 14.31
C ARG A 66 2.37 -16.58 15.82
N SER A 67 1.39 -15.96 16.48
CA SER A 67 1.26 -15.94 17.93
C SER A 67 -0.11 -16.43 18.37
N ALA A 68 -0.20 -17.16 19.48
CA ALA A 68 -1.48 -17.62 20.04
C ALA A 68 -1.50 -17.56 21.57
N ARG A 69 -2.71 -17.57 22.15
CA ARG A 69 -2.92 -17.85 23.58
C ARG A 69 -3.33 -19.30 23.80
N LEU A 70 -2.87 -19.90 24.88
CA LEU A 70 -3.15 -21.28 25.27
C LEU A 70 -4.11 -21.31 26.47
N ALA A 71 -5.11 -22.17 26.40
CA ALA A 71 -5.95 -22.54 27.53
C ALA A 71 -5.94 -24.06 27.71
N ILE A 72 -5.95 -24.53 28.95
CA ILE A 72 -5.99 -25.96 29.28
C ILE A 72 -6.76 -26.15 30.59
N GLY A 73 -7.59 -27.20 30.64
CA GLY A 73 -8.32 -27.58 31.84
C GLY A 73 -8.42 -29.09 31.98
N ILE A 74 -8.05 -29.62 33.15
CA ILE A 74 -8.26 -31.02 33.55
C ILE A 74 -9.34 -31.04 34.64
N GLY A 75 -10.46 -31.68 34.32
CA GLY A 75 -11.70 -31.61 35.09
C GLY A 75 -11.63 -32.26 36.45
N ASP A 76 -11.71 -33.59 36.52
CA ASP A 76 -11.77 -34.34 37.78
C ASP A 76 -10.43 -34.31 38.52
N ASP A 77 -10.44 -34.10 39.85
CA ASP A 77 -9.23 -34.00 40.68
C ASP A 77 -8.34 -35.25 40.61
N LYS A 78 -8.95 -36.44 40.48
CA LYS A 78 -8.25 -37.72 40.36
C LYS A 78 -7.34 -37.82 39.13
N ASP A 79 -7.63 -37.04 38.09
CA ASP A 79 -6.86 -37.03 36.83
C ASP A 79 -5.75 -35.97 36.87
N ARG A 80 -5.73 -35.08 37.86
CA ARG A 80 -4.66 -34.08 38.03
C ARG A 80 -3.43 -34.73 38.68
N GLY A 81 -2.24 -34.27 38.30
CA GLY A 81 -0.97 -34.81 38.81
C GLY A 81 -0.56 -36.17 38.23
N GLN A 82 -1.36 -36.76 37.35
CA GLN A 82 -1.09 -38.06 36.69
C GLN A 82 -0.28 -37.94 35.39
N GLY A 83 0.17 -36.74 35.02
CA GLY A 83 0.93 -36.49 33.78
C GLY A 83 0.09 -35.99 32.60
N TYR A 84 -1.25 -36.17 32.61
CA TYR A 84 -2.13 -35.78 31.49
C TYR A 84 -2.00 -34.32 31.05
N GLY A 85 -1.80 -33.38 31.98
CA GLY A 85 -1.59 -31.97 31.64
C GLY A 85 -0.25 -31.73 30.92
N SER A 86 0.81 -32.45 31.29
CA SER A 86 2.10 -32.37 30.60
C SER A 86 2.02 -32.96 29.20
N ASP A 87 1.32 -34.08 29.04
CA ASP A 87 1.12 -34.70 27.73
C ASP A 87 0.28 -33.81 26.81
N ALA A 88 -0.81 -33.23 27.33
CA ALA A 88 -1.65 -32.29 26.59
C ALA A 88 -0.86 -31.03 26.17
N LEU A 89 -0.04 -30.46 27.07
CA LEU A 89 0.84 -29.34 26.75
C LEU A 89 1.86 -29.70 25.67
N ALA A 90 2.53 -30.85 25.79
CA ALA A 90 3.50 -31.29 24.78
C ALA A 90 2.84 -31.44 23.40
N LEU A 91 1.63 -32.00 23.34
CA LEU A 91 0.88 -32.18 22.10
C LEU A 91 0.41 -30.85 21.51
N ILE A 92 -0.18 -29.95 22.31
CA ILE A 92 -0.74 -28.71 21.79
C ILE A 92 0.36 -27.68 21.42
N ILE A 93 1.50 -27.67 22.12
CA ILE A 93 2.65 -26.84 21.77
C ILE A 93 3.29 -27.37 20.48
N ARG A 94 3.46 -28.70 20.37
CA ARG A 94 3.92 -29.33 19.12
C ARG A 94 2.97 -29.02 17.99
N TYR A 95 1.66 -29.15 18.20
CA TYR A 95 0.63 -28.75 17.23
C TYR A 95 0.78 -27.27 16.84
N GLY A 96 0.95 -26.38 17.82
CA GLY A 96 1.14 -24.95 17.55
C GLY A 96 2.39 -24.65 16.73
N PHE A 97 3.54 -25.26 17.03
CA PHE A 97 4.81 -24.96 16.35
C PHE A 97 5.05 -25.76 15.07
N HIS A 98 4.62 -27.02 14.99
CA HIS A 98 4.75 -27.85 13.78
C HIS A 98 3.56 -27.71 12.84
N GLU A 99 2.33 -27.85 13.34
CA GLU A 99 1.15 -27.93 12.47
C GLU A 99 0.62 -26.54 12.11
N LEU A 100 0.62 -25.61 13.07
CA LEU A 100 0.15 -24.24 12.85
C LEU A 100 1.28 -23.24 12.51
N ASN A 101 2.53 -23.69 12.50
CA ASN A 101 3.71 -22.87 12.22
C ASN A 101 3.79 -21.59 13.07
N LEU A 102 3.34 -21.63 14.33
CA LEU A 102 3.45 -20.48 15.23
C LEU A 102 4.92 -20.23 15.60
N ASN A 103 5.26 -18.99 15.92
CA ASN A 103 6.52 -18.59 16.51
C ASN A 103 6.40 -18.44 18.04
N ARG A 104 5.20 -18.12 18.55
CA ARG A 104 4.98 -17.83 19.98
C ARG A 104 3.66 -18.39 20.49
N ILE A 105 3.69 -18.98 21.68
CA ILE A 105 2.49 -19.40 22.42
C ILE A 105 2.57 -18.78 23.82
N SER A 106 1.49 -18.13 24.25
CA SER A 106 1.40 -17.46 25.55
C SER A 106 0.21 -17.88 26.37
N LEU A 107 0.25 -17.69 27.69
CA LEU A 107 -0.83 -18.00 28.61
C LEU A 107 -0.78 -17.08 29.84
N GLU A 108 -1.86 -17.11 30.61
CA GLU A 108 -1.95 -16.43 31.91
C GLU A 108 -2.30 -17.46 32.98
N VAL A 109 -1.72 -17.31 34.18
CA VAL A 109 -1.96 -18.20 35.32
C VAL A 109 -2.03 -17.39 36.61
N ILE A 110 -3.04 -17.67 37.44
CA ILE A 110 -3.21 -16.98 38.73
C ILE A 110 -2.13 -17.48 39.70
N GLU A 111 -1.55 -16.57 40.49
CA GLU A 111 -0.39 -16.82 41.35
C GLU A 111 -0.51 -18.07 42.25
N TYR A 112 -1.67 -18.31 42.85
CA TYR A 112 -1.88 -19.46 43.74
C TYR A 112 -1.98 -20.81 43.01
N ASN A 113 -2.10 -20.83 41.68
CA ASN A 113 -2.17 -22.07 40.90
C ASN A 113 -0.76 -22.61 40.60
N GLU A 114 -0.05 -22.98 41.66
CA GLU A 114 1.33 -23.49 41.60
C GLU A 114 1.45 -24.79 40.77
N ALA A 115 0.38 -25.59 40.73
CA ALA A 115 0.35 -26.82 39.95
C ALA A 115 0.42 -26.54 38.43
N ALA A 116 -0.41 -25.63 37.92
CA ALA A 116 -0.38 -25.23 36.52
C ALA A 116 0.93 -24.51 36.18
N ARG A 117 1.39 -23.58 37.04
CA ARG A 117 2.66 -22.87 36.85
C ARG A 117 3.86 -23.81 36.74
N ARG A 118 3.93 -24.85 37.59
CA ARG A 118 4.97 -25.90 37.47
C ARG A 118 4.88 -26.68 36.16
N ALA A 119 3.67 -26.98 35.69
CA ALA A 119 3.47 -27.67 34.41
C ALA A 119 3.94 -26.80 33.23
N TYR A 120 3.63 -25.51 33.23
CA TYR A 120 4.07 -24.57 32.17
C TYR A 120 5.58 -24.39 32.16
N LEU A 121 6.20 -24.16 33.32
CA LEU A 121 7.67 -24.08 33.44
C LEU A 121 8.35 -25.36 32.93
N LYS A 122 7.81 -26.53 33.28
CA LYS A 122 8.32 -27.83 32.79
C LYS A 122 8.16 -27.98 31.28
N ALA A 123 7.08 -27.45 30.71
CA ALA A 123 6.82 -27.45 29.27
C ALA A 123 7.68 -26.44 28.49
N GLY A 124 8.46 -25.60 29.18
CA GLY A 124 9.40 -24.64 28.58
C GLY A 124 8.92 -23.18 28.60
N PHE A 125 7.74 -22.89 29.15
CA PHE A 125 7.27 -21.51 29.28
C PHE A 125 8.11 -20.71 30.27
N ARG A 126 8.33 -19.43 29.95
CA ARG A 126 9.02 -18.43 30.78
C ARG A 126 8.04 -17.37 31.23
N GLU A 127 8.26 -16.85 32.43
CA GLU A 127 7.47 -15.75 32.99
C GLU A 127 7.91 -14.43 32.34
N GLU A 128 6.98 -13.71 31.72
CA GLU A 128 7.23 -12.43 31.02
C GLU A 128 6.80 -11.22 31.85
N GLY A 129 5.84 -11.39 32.76
CA GLY A 129 5.33 -10.30 33.58
C GLY A 129 4.23 -10.72 34.54
N ARG A 130 3.89 -9.80 35.47
CA ARG A 130 2.82 -9.98 36.46
C ARG A 130 1.89 -8.77 36.48
N GLN A 131 0.59 -9.02 36.42
CA GLN A 131 -0.42 -8.03 36.75
C GLN A 131 -0.68 -8.12 38.26
N ARG A 132 -0.13 -7.15 38.99
CA ARG A 132 -0.19 -7.14 40.46
C ARG A 132 -1.62 -6.97 40.95
N SER A 133 -2.04 -7.79 41.92
CA SER A 133 -3.35 -7.68 42.59
C SER A 133 -4.56 -7.77 41.63
N ALA A 134 -4.38 -8.42 40.47
CA ALA A 134 -5.36 -8.46 39.39
C ALA A 134 -6.57 -9.37 39.67
N VAL A 135 -6.44 -10.34 40.57
CA VAL A 135 -7.50 -11.34 40.82
C VAL A 135 -7.90 -11.34 42.29
N LEU A 136 -9.16 -11.03 42.60
CA LEU A 136 -9.73 -11.12 43.94
C LEU A 136 -10.40 -12.48 44.16
N ARG A 137 -9.94 -13.23 45.17
CA ARG A 137 -10.47 -14.54 45.55
C ARG A 137 -10.52 -14.66 47.08
N ASP A 138 -11.70 -14.93 47.62
CA ASP A 138 -11.95 -15.11 49.07
C ASP A 138 -11.38 -13.98 49.94
N GLY A 139 -11.53 -12.74 49.46
CA GLY A 139 -11.04 -11.55 50.17
C GLY A 139 -9.53 -11.31 50.06
N THR A 140 -8.80 -12.17 49.32
CA THR A 140 -7.36 -12.03 49.07
C THR A 140 -7.11 -11.65 47.62
N HIS A 141 -6.27 -10.66 47.38
CA HIS A 141 -5.82 -10.30 46.04
C HIS A 141 -4.58 -11.11 45.65
N TYR A 142 -4.59 -11.63 44.43
CA TYR A 142 -3.51 -12.42 43.84
C TYR A 142 -3.05 -11.82 42.52
N ASP A 143 -1.80 -12.05 42.18
CA ASP A 143 -1.24 -11.63 40.89
C ASP A 143 -1.70 -12.55 39.75
N LEU A 144 -1.83 -11.99 38.55
CA LEU A 144 -2.00 -12.76 37.31
C LEU A 144 -0.66 -12.79 36.57
N ILE A 145 -0.09 -13.97 36.39
CA ILE A 145 1.24 -14.19 35.83
C ILE A 145 1.12 -14.49 34.34
N SER A 146 1.74 -13.68 33.50
CA SER A 146 1.83 -13.91 32.05
C SER A 146 3.07 -14.73 31.71
N MET A 147 2.91 -15.77 30.91
CA MET A 147 3.98 -16.67 30.49
C MET A 147 3.95 -16.91 28.99
N SER A 148 5.10 -17.18 28.37
CA SER A 148 5.19 -17.58 26.96
C SER A 148 6.31 -18.58 26.69
N ILE A 149 6.25 -19.23 25.52
CA ILE A 149 7.32 -20.04 24.97
C ILE A 149 7.48 -19.68 23.48
N LEU A 150 8.73 -19.61 23.02
CA LEU A 150 9.07 -19.39 21.61
C LEU A 150 9.38 -20.71 20.90
N ALA A 151 9.14 -20.75 19.59
CA ALA A 151 9.38 -21.93 18.76
C ALA A 151 10.84 -22.41 18.83
N GLU A 152 11.81 -21.50 18.77
CA GLU A 152 13.24 -21.83 18.86
C GLU A 152 13.63 -22.40 20.23
N GLU A 153 13.08 -21.85 21.31
CA GLU A 153 13.31 -22.34 22.67
C GLU A 153 12.77 -23.77 22.82
N TRP A 154 11.55 -24.01 22.33
CA TRP A 154 10.91 -25.32 22.33
C TRP A 154 11.66 -26.33 21.47
N SER A 155 12.10 -25.95 20.26
CA SER A 155 12.87 -26.82 19.36
C SER A 155 14.23 -27.18 19.95
N THR A 156 14.93 -26.21 20.53
CA THR A 156 16.20 -26.45 21.22
C THR A 156 16.01 -27.39 22.41
N GLN A 157 14.96 -27.19 23.20
CA GLN A 157 14.65 -28.02 24.37
C GLN A 157 14.25 -29.46 23.99
N THR A 158 13.44 -29.64 22.96
CA THR A 158 12.94 -30.95 22.53
C THR A 158 13.87 -31.68 21.56
N LYS A 159 14.83 -30.97 20.97
CA LYS A 159 15.66 -31.43 19.84
C LYS A 159 14.84 -31.86 18.62
N LEU A 160 13.57 -31.45 18.55
CA LEU A 160 12.74 -31.63 17.38
C LEU A 160 12.99 -30.45 16.45
N PRO A 161 13.30 -30.69 15.17
CA PRO A 161 13.50 -29.60 14.23
C PRO A 161 12.20 -28.82 14.07
N LEU A 162 12.27 -27.49 14.10
CA LEU A 162 11.15 -26.70 13.59
C LEU A 162 10.91 -27.09 12.13
N ALA A 163 9.65 -27.13 11.72
CA ALA A 163 9.27 -27.47 10.34
C ALA A 163 9.93 -26.53 9.30
N PHE A 164 10.51 -25.41 9.74
CA PHE A 164 11.21 -24.43 8.93
C PHE A 164 12.57 -24.08 9.58
N GLN A 165 13.60 -24.88 9.35
CA GLN A 165 14.99 -24.43 9.52
C GLN A 165 15.57 -24.14 8.14
N SER A 166 15.73 -22.86 7.81
CA SER A 166 16.56 -22.45 6.69
C SER A 166 18.01 -22.81 7.03
N THR A 167 18.59 -23.73 6.26
CA THR A 167 20.03 -23.99 6.31
C THR A 167 20.76 -22.75 5.83
N HIS A 168 21.47 -22.08 6.73
CA HIS A 168 22.54 -21.14 6.40
C HIS A 168 23.54 -21.79 5.43
N VAL A 169 23.63 -21.28 4.21
CA VAL A 169 24.76 -21.49 3.31
C VAL A 169 25.72 -20.31 3.44
N ARG A 170 26.89 -20.56 4.06
CA ARG A 170 28.09 -19.75 3.87
C ARG A 170 28.74 -20.16 2.54
N GLY A 171 28.97 -19.21 1.64
CA GLY A 171 29.80 -19.42 0.45
C GLY A 171 29.53 -18.36 -0.62
N ALA A 172 30.34 -17.31 -0.62
CA ALA A 172 30.24 -16.18 -1.52
C ALA A 172 30.33 -16.57 -3.01
N ALA A 173 29.33 -16.15 -3.80
CA ALA A 173 29.49 -15.76 -5.19
C ALA A 173 28.53 -14.58 -5.43
N GLN A 174 29.07 -13.54 -6.06
CA GLN A 174 28.46 -12.23 -6.27
C GLN A 174 27.21 -12.31 -7.16
N THR A 175 26.06 -11.86 -6.65
CA THR A 175 24.97 -11.21 -7.38
C THR A 175 24.05 -10.49 -6.39
N GLU A 176 23.40 -9.42 -6.85
CA GLU A 176 22.87 -8.28 -6.09
C GLU A 176 21.59 -8.56 -5.29
N ASN A 177 21.44 -7.85 -4.16
CA ASN A 177 20.34 -7.97 -3.19
C ASN A 177 18.99 -7.49 -3.75
N LEU A 178 17.99 -8.35 -3.70
CA LEU A 178 16.57 -7.98 -3.66
C LEU A 178 16.19 -7.65 -2.21
N SER A 179 15.45 -6.55 -1.99
CA SER A 179 15.12 -6.02 -0.66
C SER A 179 13.68 -6.34 -0.24
N ASP A 180 13.39 -6.22 1.06
CA ASP A 180 12.15 -6.56 1.77
C ASP A 180 10.82 -6.06 1.16
N SER A 181 10.84 -5.09 0.23
CA SER A 181 9.69 -4.66 -0.58
C SER A 181 9.22 -5.70 -1.62
N GLN A 182 10.07 -6.65 -1.99
CA GLN A 182 9.78 -7.68 -3.01
C GLN A 182 9.15 -8.96 -2.41
N LEU A 183 9.36 -9.18 -1.11
CA LEU A 183 8.73 -10.24 -0.32
C LEU A 183 7.31 -9.85 0.16
N LEU A 184 7.02 -8.56 0.38
CA LEU A 184 5.73 -8.08 0.89
C LEU A 184 4.65 -7.94 -0.20
N ALA A 185 5.02 -7.49 -1.40
CA ALA A 185 4.09 -7.39 -2.54
C ALA A 185 3.63 -8.77 -3.05
N ALA A 186 4.48 -9.80 -2.89
CA ALA A 186 4.16 -11.20 -3.21
C ALA A 186 3.12 -11.81 -2.24
N VAL A 187 2.96 -11.26 -1.03
CA VAL A 187 2.02 -11.72 -0.01
C VAL A 187 0.63 -11.08 -0.16
N GLU A 188 0.54 -9.80 -0.52
CA GLU A 188 -0.75 -9.08 -0.57
C GLU A 188 -1.55 -9.37 -1.86
N SER A 189 -0.86 -9.66 -2.97
CA SER A 189 -1.50 -10.09 -4.22
C SER A 189 -2.13 -11.48 -4.15
N ALA A 190 -1.74 -12.34 -3.18
CA ALA A 190 -2.22 -13.72 -3.06
C ALA A 190 -3.49 -13.88 -2.19
N LEU A 191 -3.95 -12.83 -1.49
CA LEU A 191 -4.89 -13.00 -0.35
C LEU A 191 -6.29 -12.36 -0.46
N SER A 192 -6.62 -11.42 -1.35
CA SER A 192 -7.85 -10.61 -1.13
C SER A 192 -8.84 -10.49 -2.28
N GLY A 193 -8.80 -11.38 -3.27
CA GLY A 193 -9.51 -11.17 -4.53
C GLY A 193 -10.77 -11.99 -4.86
N SER A 194 -11.18 -13.04 -4.15
CA SER A 194 -12.51 -13.65 -4.41
C SER A 194 -12.97 -14.66 -3.36
N GLN A 195 -13.87 -14.24 -2.47
CA GLN A 195 -14.95 -15.11 -2.01
C GLN A 195 -16.29 -14.40 -2.14
N ALA A 196 -17.04 -14.73 -3.19
CA ALA A 196 -18.50 -14.74 -3.12
C ALA A 196 -19.03 -16.06 -3.70
N LYS A 197 -19.36 -16.95 -2.76
CA LYS A 197 -20.09 -18.20 -2.93
C LYS A 197 -21.39 -17.98 -3.71
N ASP A 198 -21.58 -18.74 -4.80
CA ASP A 198 -22.88 -19.33 -5.10
C ASP A 198 -22.72 -20.76 -5.62
N THR A 199 -23.06 -21.67 -4.70
CA THR A 199 -23.29 -23.11 -4.86
C THR A 199 -22.25 -23.88 -5.65
N VAL A 200 -20.99 -23.83 -5.22
CA VAL A 200 -20.16 -25.04 -5.29
C VAL A 200 -20.43 -25.76 -3.97
N ASP A 201 -20.80 -27.03 -4.08
CA ASP A 201 -20.83 -27.94 -2.95
C ASP A 201 -19.56 -27.71 -2.11
N ALA A 202 -19.68 -27.67 -0.79
CA ALA A 202 -18.58 -27.33 0.12
C ALA A 202 -17.46 -28.40 0.15
N SER A 203 -17.42 -29.26 -0.87
CA SER A 203 -16.59 -30.44 -1.05
C SER A 203 -15.35 -30.17 -1.91
N VAL A 204 -15.31 -29.12 -2.73
CA VAL A 204 -14.18 -28.87 -3.65
C VAL A 204 -13.23 -27.83 -3.07
N GLN A 205 -12.17 -28.29 -2.41
CA GLN A 205 -11.07 -27.43 -1.94
C GLN A 205 -9.98 -27.33 -3.02
N PRO A 206 -9.34 -26.15 -3.19
CA PRO A 206 -8.18 -26.02 -4.08
C PRO A 206 -7.09 -27.00 -3.70
N ARG A 207 -6.58 -27.74 -4.68
CA ARG A 207 -5.48 -28.68 -4.54
C ARG A 207 -4.19 -28.00 -4.97
N ILE A 208 -3.11 -28.26 -4.25
CA ILE A 208 -1.80 -27.66 -4.54
C ILE A 208 -0.95 -28.69 -5.27
N GLY A 209 -0.36 -28.28 -6.39
CA GLY A 209 0.62 -29.03 -7.15
C GLY A 209 1.93 -28.27 -7.29
N VAL A 210 2.95 -28.95 -7.76
CA VAL A 210 4.26 -28.39 -8.07
C VAL A 210 4.73 -28.89 -9.44
N GLY A 211 5.55 -28.11 -10.12
CA GLY A 211 6.17 -28.53 -11.37
C GLY A 211 7.57 -27.99 -11.54
N ALA A 212 8.40 -28.69 -12.29
CA ALA A 212 9.77 -28.27 -12.57
C ALA A 212 9.97 -28.01 -14.06
N VAL A 213 10.34 -26.78 -14.40
CA VAL A 213 10.96 -26.47 -15.68
C VAL A 213 12.43 -26.83 -15.54
N ILE A 214 12.79 -27.98 -16.10
CA ILE A 214 14.15 -28.53 -16.02
C ILE A 214 14.85 -28.21 -17.34
N LEU A 215 15.96 -27.48 -17.28
CA LEU A 215 16.83 -27.28 -18.43
C LEU A 215 18.02 -28.26 -18.42
N ASN A 216 18.35 -28.79 -19.59
CA ASN A 216 19.63 -29.46 -19.81
C ASN A 216 20.73 -28.45 -20.21
N GLU A 217 21.97 -28.92 -20.33
CA GLU A 217 23.13 -28.10 -20.75
C GLU A 217 23.00 -27.48 -22.15
N ARG A 218 22.00 -27.91 -22.94
CA ARG A 218 21.70 -27.40 -24.29
C ARG A 218 20.50 -26.43 -24.31
N ASN A 219 20.02 -25.98 -23.15
CA ASN A 219 18.83 -25.13 -22.97
C ASN A 219 17.54 -25.74 -23.54
N GLU A 220 17.43 -27.07 -23.53
CA GLU A 220 16.19 -27.77 -23.87
C GLU A 220 15.42 -28.04 -22.58
N VAL A 221 14.09 -27.96 -22.65
CA VAL A 221 13.18 -28.18 -21.51
C VAL A 221 12.73 -29.64 -21.50
N LEU A 222 12.77 -30.27 -20.33
CA LEU A 222 12.21 -31.60 -20.15
C LEU A 222 10.67 -31.54 -20.10
N LEU A 223 10.02 -32.31 -20.96
CA LEU A 223 8.57 -32.48 -20.99
C LEU A 223 8.21 -33.96 -20.80
N VAL A 224 7.04 -34.18 -20.21
CA VAL A 224 6.43 -35.49 -19.97
C VAL A 224 5.07 -35.55 -20.65
N TRP A 225 4.76 -36.68 -21.28
CA TRP A 225 3.48 -36.93 -21.91
C TRP A 225 2.51 -37.51 -20.88
N ARG A 226 1.36 -36.88 -20.69
CA ARG A 226 0.39 -37.28 -19.66
C ARG A 226 -0.55 -38.37 -20.17
N ASN A 227 -0.63 -39.49 -19.44
CA ASN A 227 -1.53 -40.61 -19.72
C ASN A 227 -2.85 -40.54 -18.94
N ARG A 228 -3.07 -39.52 -18.10
CA ARG A 228 -4.27 -39.37 -17.24
C ARG A 228 -4.85 -37.95 -17.28
N GLU A 229 -6.16 -37.86 -17.05
CA GLU A 229 -6.90 -36.60 -16.81
C GLU A 229 -6.27 -35.81 -15.63
N PRO A 230 -6.38 -34.47 -15.59
CA PRO A 230 -7.22 -33.59 -16.44
C PRO A 230 -6.57 -33.11 -17.76
N GLU A 231 -5.40 -33.64 -18.11
CA GLU A 231 -4.63 -33.21 -19.28
C GLU A 231 -4.11 -34.42 -20.08
N GLN A 232 -4.93 -35.46 -20.17
CA GLN A 232 -4.59 -36.69 -20.87
C GLN A 232 -4.22 -36.39 -22.34
N TYR A 233 -3.17 -37.04 -22.84
CA TYR A 233 -2.64 -36.91 -24.20
C TYR A 233 -2.03 -35.54 -24.52
N THR A 234 -1.44 -34.87 -23.53
CA THR A 234 -0.70 -33.62 -23.72
C THR A 234 0.72 -33.70 -23.19
N TRP A 235 1.61 -32.87 -23.74
CA TRP A 235 2.94 -32.64 -23.17
C TRP A 235 2.85 -31.60 -22.05
N SER A 236 3.26 -31.98 -20.86
CA SER A 236 3.35 -31.11 -19.69
C SER A 236 4.78 -31.06 -19.17
N ILE A 237 5.03 -30.13 -18.25
CA ILE A 237 6.22 -30.20 -17.40
C ILE A 237 6.03 -31.30 -16.34
N PRO A 238 7.11 -31.96 -15.90
CA PRO A 238 7.03 -32.94 -14.82
C PRO A 238 6.73 -32.29 -13.47
N GLY A 239 6.09 -33.03 -12.59
CA GLY A 239 5.61 -32.55 -11.30
C GLY A 239 4.26 -33.15 -10.91
N GLY A 240 3.96 -33.03 -9.62
CA GLY A 240 2.80 -33.69 -9.04
C GLY A 240 2.20 -32.94 -7.88
N LYS A 241 1.44 -33.69 -7.07
CA LYS A 241 0.66 -33.13 -5.98
C LYS A 241 1.56 -32.87 -4.78
N VAL A 242 1.29 -31.78 -4.08
CA VAL A 242 1.90 -31.53 -2.77
C VAL A 242 1.15 -32.34 -1.72
N ASP A 243 1.87 -33.22 -1.03
CA ASP A 243 1.29 -33.98 0.06
C ASP A 243 1.04 -33.08 1.29
N PRO A 244 0.03 -33.40 2.12
CA PRO A 244 -0.20 -32.66 3.35
C PRO A 244 1.08 -32.59 4.19
N TYR A 245 1.42 -31.38 4.65
CA TYR A 245 2.61 -31.11 5.48
C TYR A 245 3.97 -31.25 4.77
N GLU A 246 3.98 -31.39 3.44
CA GLU A 246 5.18 -31.34 2.62
C GLU A 246 5.47 -29.89 2.13
N SER A 247 6.75 -29.48 2.09
CA SER A 247 7.11 -28.19 1.48
C SER A 247 7.04 -28.28 -0.04
N LEU A 248 6.75 -27.17 -0.72
CA LEU A 248 6.67 -27.13 -2.19
C LEU A 248 7.99 -27.53 -2.85
N GLU A 249 9.11 -27.12 -2.28
CA GLU A 249 10.46 -27.46 -2.74
C GLU A 249 10.75 -28.95 -2.54
N THR A 250 10.30 -29.53 -1.42
CA THR A 250 10.47 -30.96 -1.15
C THR A 250 9.59 -31.77 -2.09
N ALA A 251 8.35 -31.34 -2.28
CA ALA A 251 7.41 -31.95 -3.20
C ALA A 251 7.96 -31.94 -4.62
N VAL A 252 8.48 -30.81 -5.11
CA VAL A 252 8.99 -30.77 -6.50
C VAL A 252 10.25 -31.62 -6.64
N ILE A 253 11.16 -31.61 -5.66
CA ILE A 253 12.35 -32.47 -5.71
C ILE A 253 11.95 -33.96 -5.65
N ARG A 254 10.98 -34.32 -4.80
CA ARG A 254 10.44 -35.68 -4.69
C ARG A 254 9.76 -36.12 -5.98
N GLU A 255 8.78 -35.36 -6.46
CA GLU A 255 8.02 -35.67 -7.68
C GLU A 255 8.97 -35.82 -8.88
N ILE A 256 9.93 -34.92 -9.06
CA ILE A 256 10.92 -35.04 -10.16
C ILE A 256 11.82 -36.26 -9.99
N LYS A 257 12.19 -36.61 -8.76
CA LYS A 257 12.97 -37.81 -8.51
C LYS A 257 12.16 -39.08 -8.78
N GLU A 258 10.88 -39.08 -8.40
CA GLU A 258 9.96 -40.22 -8.51
C GLU A 258 9.45 -40.43 -9.94
N GLU A 259 9.20 -39.35 -10.69
CA GLU A 259 8.65 -39.41 -12.04
C GLU A 259 9.73 -39.60 -13.11
N VAL A 260 10.87 -38.90 -12.98
CA VAL A 260 11.87 -38.80 -14.06
C VAL A 260 13.32 -39.16 -13.67
N ASP A 261 13.58 -39.64 -12.45
CA ASP A 261 14.91 -40.02 -11.91
C ASP A 261 16.00 -38.94 -11.97
N LEU A 262 15.62 -37.68 -11.75
CA LEU A 262 16.57 -36.56 -11.74
C LEU A 262 16.77 -36.00 -10.33
N ASP A 263 18.03 -35.82 -9.96
CA ASP A 263 18.40 -34.97 -8.83
C ASP A 263 18.51 -33.54 -9.36
N ILE A 264 17.57 -32.69 -8.94
CA ILE A 264 17.48 -31.30 -9.39
C ILE A 264 17.87 -30.32 -8.29
N ALA A 265 18.44 -29.18 -8.70
CA ALA A 265 18.57 -28.00 -7.86
C ALA A 265 17.55 -26.98 -8.32
N ILE A 266 16.79 -26.45 -7.37
CA ILE A 266 15.89 -25.33 -7.60
C ILE A 266 16.76 -24.07 -7.71
N GLU A 267 16.70 -23.42 -8.86
CA GLU A 267 17.42 -22.17 -9.13
C GLU A 267 16.54 -20.94 -8.87
N GLY A 268 15.22 -21.10 -8.96
CA GLY A 268 14.28 -20.05 -8.60
C GLY A 268 12.83 -20.48 -8.78
N LEU A 269 11.91 -19.67 -8.25
CA LEU A 269 10.49 -19.78 -8.56
C LEU A 269 10.25 -19.16 -9.95
N LEU A 270 9.62 -19.90 -10.86
CA LEU A 270 9.30 -19.40 -12.20
C LEU A 270 7.98 -18.62 -12.18
N CYS A 271 6.89 -19.28 -11.78
CA CYS A 271 5.57 -18.68 -11.65
C CYS A 271 4.61 -19.62 -10.90
N THR A 272 3.41 -19.11 -10.58
CA THR A 272 2.28 -19.90 -10.12
C THR A 272 1.23 -19.97 -11.23
N ALA A 273 0.75 -21.16 -11.56
CA ALA A 273 -0.28 -21.39 -12.55
C ALA A 273 -1.57 -21.88 -11.88
N GLU A 274 -2.71 -21.34 -12.27
CA GLU A 274 -4.02 -21.71 -11.72
C GLU A 274 -4.87 -22.39 -12.79
N THR A 275 -5.43 -23.55 -12.47
CA THR A 275 -6.39 -24.28 -13.32
C THR A 275 -7.70 -24.42 -12.57
N ILE A 276 -8.73 -23.71 -13.04
CA ILE A 276 -10.08 -23.76 -12.49
C ILE A 276 -11.00 -24.37 -13.55
N ARG A 277 -11.57 -25.54 -13.25
CA ARG A 277 -12.53 -26.25 -14.11
C ARG A 277 -13.76 -26.64 -13.28
N PRO A 278 -14.70 -25.70 -13.09
CA PRO A 278 -15.87 -25.91 -12.23
C PRO A 278 -16.71 -27.12 -12.65
N GLU A 279 -16.77 -27.42 -13.94
CA GLU A 279 -17.49 -28.55 -14.52
C GLU A 279 -16.88 -29.93 -14.19
N GLN A 280 -15.61 -29.96 -13.77
CA GLN A 280 -14.90 -31.18 -13.35
C GLN A 280 -14.65 -31.21 -11.84
N GLU A 281 -15.20 -30.24 -11.08
CA GLU A 281 -14.90 -30.06 -9.65
C GLU A 281 -13.40 -29.95 -9.37
N GLU A 282 -12.67 -29.27 -10.27
CA GLU A 282 -11.24 -29.12 -10.15
C GLU A 282 -10.82 -27.68 -9.95
N HIS A 283 -9.97 -27.49 -8.94
CA HIS A 283 -9.22 -26.27 -8.73
C HIS A 283 -7.81 -26.68 -8.32
N TRP A 284 -6.85 -26.47 -9.21
CA TRP A 284 -5.43 -26.71 -8.97
C TRP A 284 -4.65 -25.40 -8.96
N ILE A 285 -3.79 -25.24 -7.97
CA ILE A 285 -2.80 -24.18 -7.88
C ILE A 285 -1.44 -24.85 -7.99
N SER A 286 -0.75 -24.68 -9.11
CA SER A 286 0.53 -25.31 -9.40
C SER A 286 1.68 -24.30 -9.26
N VAL A 287 2.63 -24.60 -8.39
CA VAL A 287 3.83 -23.77 -8.16
C VAL A 287 4.97 -24.30 -9.02
N LEU A 288 5.44 -23.50 -9.98
CA LEU A 288 6.41 -23.94 -10.98
C LEU A 288 7.80 -23.38 -10.66
N TYR A 289 8.78 -24.27 -10.59
CA TYR A 289 10.17 -23.91 -10.30
C TYR A 289 11.03 -23.97 -11.56
N PHE A 290 11.98 -23.04 -11.66
CA PHE A 290 13.10 -23.14 -12.57
C PHE A 290 14.19 -23.98 -11.92
N THR A 291 14.63 -25.03 -12.61
CA THR A 291 15.48 -26.05 -12.03
C THR A 291 16.57 -26.49 -13.00
N ARG A 292 17.72 -26.88 -12.45
CA ARG A 292 18.82 -27.46 -13.21
C ARG A 292 19.12 -28.86 -12.71
N VAL A 293 19.49 -29.73 -13.64
CA VAL A 293 19.96 -31.09 -13.30
C VAL A 293 21.28 -31.01 -12.55
N VAL A 294 21.30 -31.51 -11.32
CA VAL A 294 22.52 -31.68 -10.52
C VAL A 294 23.15 -33.03 -10.83
N ARG A 295 22.32 -34.08 -10.95
CA ARG A 295 22.77 -35.45 -11.23
C ARG A 295 21.61 -36.28 -11.77
N GLY A 296 21.93 -37.28 -12.59
CA GLY A 296 20.95 -38.24 -13.13
C GLY A 296 20.78 -38.12 -14.64
N ILE A 297 20.04 -39.07 -15.21
CA ILE A 297 19.65 -39.08 -16.62
C ILE A 297 18.14 -39.29 -16.63
N ALA A 298 17.40 -38.38 -17.26
CA ALA A 298 15.95 -38.41 -17.27
C ALA A 298 15.42 -39.74 -17.83
N ARG A 299 14.58 -40.43 -17.07
CA ARG A 299 13.97 -41.72 -17.41
C ARG A 299 12.56 -41.76 -16.85
N ASN A 300 11.57 -42.20 -17.65
CA ASN A 300 10.24 -42.42 -17.10
C ASN A 300 10.29 -43.57 -16.09
N LEU A 301 10.07 -43.26 -14.80
CA LEU A 301 10.02 -44.25 -13.74
C LEU A 301 8.60 -44.78 -13.48
N GLU A 302 7.59 -44.17 -14.10
CA GLU A 302 6.19 -44.58 -14.08
C GLU A 302 5.78 -45.29 -15.38
N GLU A 303 6.51 -46.32 -15.81
CA GLU A 303 6.18 -47.02 -17.05
C GLU A 303 4.76 -47.66 -16.97
N GLY A 304 3.78 -47.07 -17.68
CA GLY A 304 2.35 -47.43 -17.60
C GLY A 304 1.54 -46.66 -16.54
N GLY A 305 2.13 -45.66 -15.88
CA GLY A 305 1.54 -44.81 -14.84
C GLY A 305 0.90 -43.53 -15.35
N ALA A 306 1.05 -42.42 -14.63
CA ALA A 306 0.48 -41.13 -15.02
C ALA A 306 1.27 -40.46 -16.17
N ILE A 307 2.54 -40.84 -16.34
CA ILE A 307 3.43 -40.38 -17.41
C ILE A 307 3.70 -41.49 -18.44
N GLY A 308 3.69 -41.13 -19.73
CA GLY A 308 3.92 -42.04 -20.86
C GLY A 308 5.31 -41.90 -21.48
N GLU A 309 5.48 -40.91 -22.36
CA GLU A 309 6.76 -40.58 -22.98
C GLU A 309 7.42 -39.40 -22.27
N ILE A 310 8.75 -39.29 -22.35
CA ILE A 310 9.51 -38.12 -21.89
C ILE A 310 10.41 -37.62 -23.02
N GLY A 311 10.61 -36.31 -23.12
CA GLY A 311 11.38 -35.71 -24.21
C GLY A 311 11.98 -34.36 -23.85
N TRP A 312 13.14 -34.06 -24.44
CA TRP A 312 13.77 -32.75 -24.36
C TRP A 312 13.36 -31.93 -25.58
N ASP A 313 12.83 -30.72 -25.36
CA ASP A 313 12.25 -29.89 -26.41
C ASP A 313 12.80 -28.45 -26.37
N ARG A 314 12.82 -27.76 -27.52
CA ARG A 314 13.27 -26.36 -27.61
C ARG A 314 12.07 -25.42 -27.55
N LEU A 315 11.95 -24.70 -26.44
CA LEU A 315 10.81 -23.84 -26.10
C LEU A 315 10.44 -22.82 -27.21
N GLU A 316 11.44 -22.30 -27.93
CA GLU A 316 11.26 -21.30 -29.00
C GLU A 316 10.40 -21.80 -30.17
N GLN A 317 10.53 -23.06 -30.59
CA GLN A 317 9.81 -23.57 -31.77
C GLN A 317 8.33 -23.88 -31.51
N ARG A 318 7.93 -24.16 -30.25
CA ARG A 318 6.53 -24.47 -29.90
C ARG A 318 5.70 -23.25 -29.47
N LEU A 319 6.33 -22.23 -28.91
CA LEU A 319 5.65 -20.96 -28.62
C LEU A 319 5.17 -20.26 -29.90
N ASP A 320 5.98 -20.31 -30.96
CA ASP A 320 5.59 -19.80 -32.28
C ASP A 320 4.40 -20.57 -32.89
N ALA A 321 4.36 -21.90 -32.73
CA ALA A 321 3.28 -22.74 -33.23
C ALA A 321 1.97 -22.57 -32.44
N ARG A 322 2.01 -22.48 -31.10
CA ARG A 322 0.82 -22.31 -30.25
C ARG A 322 0.18 -20.93 -30.36
N LYS A 323 0.98 -19.88 -30.57
CA LYS A 323 0.48 -18.52 -30.84
C LYS A 323 -0.47 -18.52 -32.04
N THR A 324 -0.13 -19.28 -33.09
CA THR A 324 -0.97 -19.41 -34.29
C THR A 324 -2.27 -20.18 -34.03
N GLU A 325 -2.30 -21.08 -33.03
CA GLU A 325 -3.47 -21.88 -32.68
C GLU A 325 -4.45 -21.12 -31.77
N TYR A 326 -3.97 -20.37 -30.77
CA TYR A 326 -4.80 -19.55 -29.88
C TYR A 326 -5.52 -18.41 -30.61
N ASP A 327 -4.90 -17.84 -31.63
CA ASP A 327 -5.50 -16.79 -32.47
C ASP A 327 -6.71 -17.29 -33.30
N THR A 328 -7.01 -18.60 -33.29
CA THR A 328 -8.11 -19.20 -34.07
C THR A 328 -9.30 -19.71 -33.25
N ILE A 329 -9.28 -19.62 -31.91
CA ILE A 329 -10.38 -20.09 -31.06
C ILE A 329 -11.46 -19.00 -30.90
N LEU A 330 -12.65 -19.24 -31.46
CA LEU A 330 -13.84 -18.38 -31.32
C LEU A 330 -14.71 -18.83 -30.13
N VAL A 331 -14.94 -17.94 -29.14
CA VAL A 331 -15.84 -18.18 -28.00
C VAL A 331 -17.23 -17.54 -28.28
N PRO A 332 -18.34 -18.28 -28.22
CA PRO A 332 -19.67 -17.72 -28.57
C PRO A 332 -20.29 -16.83 -27.48
N ASP A 333 -20.67 -15.61 -27.85
CA ASP A 333 -21.17 -14.52 -26.96
C ASP A 333 -22.42 -14.84 -26.11
N ALA A 334 -23.23 -15.80 -26.52
CA ALA A 334 -24.54 -16.03 -25.90
C ALA A 334 -24.45 -16.65 -24.49
N GLY A 335 -23.43 -17.46 -24.21
CA GLY A 335 -23.23 -18.06 -22.89
C GLY A 335 -22.63 -17.10 -21.85
N ALA A 336 -21.74 -16.20 -22.30
CA ALA A 336 -21.03 -15.27 -21.44
C ALA A 336 -21.98 -14.20 -20.84
N ASN A 337 -22.89 -13.67 -21.65
CA ASN A 337 -23.84 -12.64 -21.21
C ASN A 337 -24.86 -13.13 -20.16
N GLN A 338 -25.21 -14.41 -20.18
CA GLN A 338 -26.18 -14.98 -19.25
C GLN A 338 -25.59 -15.14 -17.83
N ALA A 339 -24.29 -15.46 -17.73
CA ALA A 339 -23.57 -15.56 -16.46
C ALA A 339 -23.40 -14.18 -15.79
N VAL A 340 -23.10 -13.14 -16.59
CA VAL A 340 -22.95 -11.75 -16.12
C VAL A 340 -24.26 -11.21 -15.52
N GLN A 341 -25.39 -11.46 -16.19
CA GLN A 341 -26.72 -11.03 -15.75
C GLN A 341 -27.21 -11.75 -14.48
N ALA A 342 -26.71 -12.94 -14.18
CA ALA A 342 -27.04 -13.69 -12.96
C ALA A 342 -26.33 -13.09 -11.74
N GLY A 343 -25.04 -12.74 -11.85
CA GLY A 343 -24.25 -12.13 -10.78
C GLY A 343 -24.80 -10.77 -10.31
N ILE A 344 -25.29 -9.95 -11.26
CA ILE A 344 -25.85 -8.61 -10.96
C ILE A 344 -27.12 -8.68 -10.09
N ARG A 345 -27.95 -9.71 -10.25
CA ARG A 345 -29.20 -9.89 -9.47
C ARG A 345 -28.96 -10.36 -8.04
N GLN A 346 -27.80 -10.96 -7.76
CA GLN A 346 -27.46 -11.51 -6.44
C GLN A 346 -26.98 -10.41 -5.48
N ALA A 347 -26.26 -9.43 -6.01
CA ALA A 347 -25.69 -8.30 -5.27
C ALA A 347 -26.78 -7.35 -4.69
N THR A 348 -27.90 -7.20 -5.39
CA THR A 348 -28.95 -6.22 -5.04
C THR A 348 -29.86 -6.65 -3.87
N ARG A 349 -29.90 -7.94 -3.49
CA ARG A 349 -30.76 -8.45 -2.40
C ARG A 349 -30.16 -8.36 -0.99
N LYS A 350 -28.83 -8.34 -0.81
CA LYS A 350 -28.16 -8.36 0.50
C LYS A 350 -28.10 -6.99 1.22
N ARG A 351 -28.32 -5.88 0.53
CA ARG A 351 -28.09 -4.52 1.06
C ARG A 351 -29.16 -4.02 2.06
N ARG A 352 -30.33 -4.67 2.16
CA ARG A 352 -31.48 -4.16 2.96
C ARG A 352 -31.58 -4.68 4.41
N SER A 353 -30.81 -5.67 4.87
CA SER A 353 -31.04 -6.28 6.21
C SER A 353 -30.08 -5.87 7.34
N ARG A 354 -28.96 -5.17 7.06
CA ARG A 354 -27.90 -4.86 8.05
C ARG A 354 -28.13 -3.59 8.91
N LEU A 355 -29.18 -2.82 8.65
CA LEU A 355 -29.32 -1.44 9.18
C LEU A 355 -29.87 -1.30 10.62
N ARG A 356 -30.11 -2.37 11.39
CA ARG A 356 -30.84 -2.28 12.69
C ARG A 356 -30.02 -2.49 13.98
N TRP A 357 -28.70 -2.70 13.94
CA TRP A 357 -27.92 -3.07 15.14
C TRP A 357 -26.83 -2.08 15.61
N TYR A 358 -26.56 -0.98 14.89
CA TYR A 358 -25.39 -0.11 15.14
C TYR A 358 -25.58 1.04 16.15
N MET A 359 -26.78 1.25 16.68
CA MET A 359 -27.12 2.49 17.42
C MET A 359 -26.63 2.56 18.89
N SER A 360 -26.06 1.50 19.46
CA SER A 360 -25.69 1.47 20.89
C SER A 360 -24.19 1.67 21.18
N SER A 361 -23.31 1.40 20.20
CA SER A 361 -21.85 1.42 20.39
C SER A 361 -21.22 2.80 20.21
N ILE A 362 -21.89 3.70 19.48
CA ILE A 362 -21.39 5.04 19.14
C ILE A 362 -21.38 5.96 20.37
N SER A 363 -22.34 5.81 21.29
CA SER A 363 -22.46 6.66 22.48
C SER A 363 -21.35 6.44 23.51
N ALA A 364 -20.77 5.24 23.62
CA ALA A 364 -19.74 4.93 24.60
C ALA A 364 -18.35 5.47 24.20
N ALA A 365 -18.03 5.41 22.90
CA ALA A 365 -16.75 5.91 22.38
C ALA A 365 -16.63 7.44 22.51
N ALA A 366 -17.73 8.17 22.29
CA ALA A 366 -17.76 9.63 22.42
C ALA A 366 -17.46 10.09 23.85
N ILE A 367 -17.91 9.34 24.88
CA ILE A 367 -17.70 9.69 26.29
C ILE A 367 -16.22 9.50 26.70
N ILE A 368 -15.55 8.45 26.21
CA ILE A 368 -14.15 8.15 26.55
C ILE A 368 -13.19 9.16 25.90
N LEU A 369 -13.46 9.59 24.67
CA LEU A 369 -12.67 10.60 23.97
C LEU A 369 -12.80 11.98 24.63
N LEU A 370 -14.00 12.37 25.04
CA LEU A 370 -14.23 13.60 25.83
C LEU A 370 -13.48 13.55 27.17
N PHE A 371 -13.49 12.40 27.85
CA PHE A 371 -12.83 12.22 29.15
C PHE A 371 -11.29 12.35 29.06
N THR A 372 -10.67 11.71 28.07
CA THR A 372 -9.21 11.75 27.87
C THR A 372 -8.71 13.11 27.38
N GLY A 373 -9.49 13.80 26.54
CA GLY A 373 -9.22 15.18 26.12
C GLY A 373 -9.18 16.16 27.30
N CYS A 374 -10.14 16.06 28.23
CA CYS A 374 -10.19 16.95 29.40
C CYS A 374 -8.98 16.79 30.34
N ILE A 375 -8.41 15.59 30.47
CA ILE A 375 -7.22 15.32 31.31
C ILE A 375 -5.94 15.95 30.72
N ARG A 376 -5.80 16.00 29.39
CA ARG A 376 -4.63 16.64 28.75
C ARG A 376 -4.67 18.15 28.78
N VAL A 377 -5.86 18.74 28.65
CA VAL A 377 -6.02 20.20 28.44
C VAL A 377 -6.12 20.97 29.75
N SER A 378 -6.66 20.38 30.83
CA SER A 378 -6.84 21.07 32.12
C SER A 378 -6.03 20.42 33.25
N PRO A 379 -4.91 21.03 33.68
CA PRO A 379 -4.12 20.55 34.80
C PRO A 379 -4.90 20.49 36.13
N ALA A 380 -5.85 21.41 36.34
CA ALA A 380 -6.69 21.44 37.54
C ALA A 380 -7.69 20.27 37.56
N PHE A 381 -8.27 19.92 36.41
CA PHE A 381 -9.16 18.76 36.29
C PHE A 381 -8.38 17.45 36.41
N ALA A 382 -7.20 17.35 35.79
CA ALA A 382 -6.31 16.21 35.93
C ALA A 382 -5.92 15.97 37.39
N SER A 383 -5.57 17.02 38.15
CA SER A 383 -5.21 16.89 39.56
C SER A 383 -6.40 16.51 40.46
N PHE A 384 -7.62 16.97 40.14
CA PHE A 384 -8.83 16.50 40.82
C PHE A 384 -9.12 15.02 40.53
N VAL A 385 -8.95 14.59 39.28
CA VAL A 385 -9.13 13.18 38.86
C VAL A 385 -8.04 12.29 39.45
N GLU A 386 -6.81 12.79 39.60
CA GLU A 386 -5.67 12.08 40.19
C GLU A 386 -5.89 11.77 41.69
N GLN A 387 -6.67 12.59 42.39
CA GLN A 387 -7.09 12.33 43.77
C GLN A 387 -8.16 11.23 43.90
N LEU A 388 -8.77 10.79 42.78
CA LEU A 388 -9.71 9.68 42.79
C LEU A 388 -8.95 8.33 42.85
N PRO A 389 -9.36 7.38 43.71
CA PRO A 389 -8.66 6.11 43.88
C PRO A 389 -8.54 5.36 42.54
N GLY A 390 -7.31 5.06 42.13
CA GLY A 390 -7.00 4.28 40.91
C GLY A 390 -6.79 5.10 39.63
N MET A 391 -7.01 6.42 39.66
CA MET A 391 -6.89 7.27 38.47
C MET A 391 -5.48 7.86 38.27
N GLU A 392 -4.62 7.85 39.28
CA GLU A 392 -3.21 8.29 39.22
C GLU A 392 -2.42 7.64 38.08
N GLY A 393 -2.53 6.31 37.93
CA GLY A 393 -1.83 5.57 36.89
C GLY A 393 -2.27 5.96 35.48
N ILE A 394 -3.56 6.26 35.30
CA ILE A 394 -4.14 6.65 34.01
C ILE A 394 -3.69 8.07 33.62
N VAL A 395 -3.67 9.00 34.58
CA VAL A 395 -3.17 10.37 34.34
C VAL A 395 -1.67 10.37 34.03
N SER A 396 -0.88 9.52 34.71
CA SER A 396 0.58 9.40 34.48
C SER A 396 0.95 8.79 33.12
N MET A 397 0.22 7.77 32.64
CA MET A 397 0.43 7.18 31.31
C MET A 397 0.17 8.17 30.17
N ILE A 398 -0.72 9.13 30.39
CA ILE A 398 -1.08 10.13 29.38
C ILE A 398 -0.01 11.25 29.27
N ARG A 399 0.94 11.36 30.24
CA ARG A 399 1.93 12.46 30.38
C ARG A 399 3.39 12.23 29.89
N GLN A 400 3.77 11.08 29.30
CA GLN A 400 5.00 10.77 28.50
C GLN A 400 6.27 10.09 29.11
N ASP A 401 6.85 9.28 28.21
CA ASP A 401 8.23 8.80 27.89
C ASP A 401 9.06 7.86 28.80
N LYS A 402 9.18 6.59 28.38
CA LYS A 402 9.93 5.50 29.05
C LYS A 402 11.18 4.97 28.33
N GLY A 403 11.43 5.34 27.07
CA GLY A 403 12.53 4.76 26.27
C GLY A 403 13.93 5.14 26.73
N LEU A 404 14.13 6.39 27.17
CA LEU A 404 15.44 6.93 27.56
C LEU A 404 15.97 6.35 28.88
N MET A 405 15.06 5.99 29.80
CA MET A 405 15.41 5.50 31.14
C MET A 405 15.92 4.06 31.12
N MET A 406 15.49 3.24 30.15
CA MET A 406 15.93 1.84 30.05
C MET A 406 17.38 1.67 29.57
N ALA A 407 17.91 2.62 28.78
CA ALA A 407 19.26 2.55 28.24
C ALA A 407 20.36 2.86 29.28
N ILE A 408 20.02 3.63 30.31
CA ILE A 408 20.94 4.01 31.40
C ILE A 408 21.13 2.85 32.40
N ASP A 409 20.09 2.03 32.60
CA ASP A 409 20.09 0.97 33.62
C ASP A 409 20.93 -0.27 33.24
N GLN A 410 21.20 -0.50 31.95
CA GLN A 410 21.91 -1.70 31.48
C GLN A 410 23.44 -1.53 31.29
N SER A 411 24.04 -0.42 31.74
CA SER A 411 25.50 -0.19 31.68
C SER A 411 26.16 -0.26 30.29
N LEU A 412 25.37 -0.29 29.20
CA LEU A 412 25.86 -0.30 27.82
C LEU A 412 26.37 1.09 27.36
N LEU A 413 26.08 2.15 28.13
CA LEU A 413 26.46 3.52 27.82
C LEU A 413 27.44 4.03 28.88
N GLN A 414 28.72 4.20 28.53
CA GLN A 414 29.64 4.94 29.40
C GLN A 414 29.37 6.44 29.19
N LYS A 415 28.75 7.11 30.16
CA LYS A 415 28.55 8.56 30.09
C LYS A 415 29.89 9.28 30.08
N VAL A 416 30.19 9.97 28.99
CA VAL A 416 31.42 10.74 28.83
C VAL A 416 31.17 12.20 29.22
N GLY A 417 30.03 12.78 28.83
CA GLY A 417 29.58 14.10 29.26
C GLY A 417 30.60 15.20 28.98
N VAL A 418 31.39 15.04 27.90
CA VAL A 418 32.40 16.01 27.51
C VAL A 418 31.80 16.89 26.43
N THR A 419 31.73 18.19 26.74
CA THR A 419 31.32 19.25 25.83
C THR A 419 32.55 20.04 25.42
N ASP A 420 32.73 20.24 24.12
CA ASP A 420 33.76 21.14 23.58
C ASP A 420 33.10 22.19 22.67
N GLU A 421 33.58 23.42 22.74
CA GLU A 421 33.00 24.56 22.03
C GLU A 421 34.02 25.13 21.04
N HIS A 422 33.62 25.22 19.77
CA HIS A 422 34.44 25.84 18.74
C HIS A 422 33.56 26.63 17.76
N ASN A 423 33.92 27.90 17.52
CA ASN A 423 33.23 28.79 16.58
C ASN A 423 31.69 28.89 16.79
N GLY A 424 31.21 28.87 18.03
CA GLY A 424 29.77 29.00 18.34
C GLY A 424 28.95 27.73 18.10
N ALA A 425 29.60 26.59 17.87
CA ALA A 425 28.99 25.27 17.93
C ALA A 425 29.50 24.55 19.19
N SER A 426 28.56 24.07 20.01
CA SER A 426 28.83 23.24 21.18
C SER A 426 28.59 21.79 20.79
N MET A 427 29.58 20.91 20.98
CA MET A 427 29.47 19.48 20.71
C MET A 427 29.59 18.73 22.03
N THR A 428 28.54 18.00 22.41
CA THR A 428 28.53 17.17 23.62
C THR A 428 28.53 15.69 23.23
N VAL A 429 29.46 14.92 23.79
CA VAL A 429 29.46 13.45 23.67
C VAL A 429 28.85 12.87 24.95
N ASP A 430 27.58 12.50 24.88
CA ASP A 430 26.81 12.06 26.05
C ASP A 430 27.15 10.64 26.50
N GLY A 431 27.63 9.78 25.61
CA GLY A 431 28.12 8.46 25.97
C GLY A 431 28.87 7.74 24.86
N ILE A 432 29.68 6.76 25.25
CA ILE A 432 30.37 5.85 24.34
C ILE A 432 29.94 4.41 24.69
N ILE A 433 29.62 3.63 23.65
CA ILE A 433 29.29 2.20 23.75
C ILE A 433 30.49 1.45 23.20
N THR A 434 31.03 0.49 23.95
CA THR A 434 32.15 -0.35 23.48
C THR A 434 31.72 -1.81 23.46
N ASP A 435 31.91 -2.48 22.33
CA ASP A 435 31.74 -3.94 22.18
C ASP A 435 33.12 -4.60 22.04
N GLU A 436 33.44 -5.54 22.94
CA GLU A 436 34.64 -6.38 22.82
C GLU A 436 34.29 -7.68 22.09
N SER A 437 34.23 -7.61 20.74
CA SER A 437 34.16 -8.80 19.90
C SER A 437 35.42 -8.94 19.00
N GLN A 438 35.89 -10.18 18.87
CA GLN A 438 37.26 -10.60 18.51
C GLN A 438 37.78 -10.27 17.08
N ASN A 439 37.34 -9.21 16.41
CA ASN A 439 37.87 -8.88 15.06
C ASN A 439 38.00 -7.38 14.75
N GLY A 440 38.03 -6.49 15.75
CA GLY A 440 38.58 -5.14 15.60
C GLY A 440 37.81 -4.19 14.68
N VAL A 441 36.50 -4.39 14.50
CA VAL A 441 35.60 -3.40 13.87
C VAL A 441 34.83 -2.71 14.99
N TYR A 442 34.98 -1.40 15.08
CA TYR A 442 34.37 -0.54 16.10
C TYR A 442 33.14 0.12 15.49
N GLU A 443 31.99 0.05 16.15
CA GLU A 443 30.81 0.84 15.79
C GLU A 443 30.48 1.77 16.96
N ASP A 444 30.97 3.01 16.88
CA ASP A 444 30.76 4.04 17.90
C ASP A 444 29.49 4.83 17.54
N LYS A 445 28.48 4.83 18.42
CA LYS A 445 27.31 5.71 18.28
C LYS A 445 27.59 7.01 19.04
N ILE A 446 27.65 8.13 18.31
CA ILE A 446 27.87 9.47 18.86
C ILE A 446 26.59 10.29 18.66
N ASP A 447 25.94 10.69 19.75
CA ASP A 447 24.88 11.70 19.70
C ASP A 447 25.51 13.10 19.64
N VAL A 448 25.10 13.90 18.67
CA VAL A 448 25.58 15.26 18.44
C VAL A 448 24.39 16.21 18.48
N SER A 449 24.40 17.16 19.41
CA SER A 449 23.42 18.24 19.50
C SER A 449 24.08 19.58 19.17
N PHE A 450 23.36 20.48 18.49
CA PHE A 450 23.83 21.83 18.15
C PHE A 450 22.95 22.82 18.89
N THR A 451 23.54 23.74 19.65
CA THR A 451 22.75 24.66 20.48
C THR A 451 22.28 25.89 19.73
N GLU A 452 23.06 26.55 18.86
CA GLU A 452 22.58 27.77 18.17
C GLU A 452 23.17 28.05 16.76
N SER A 453 23.90 27.13 16.12
CA SER A 453 24.39 27.31 14.74
C SER A 453 24.21 26.06 13.88
N LEU A 454 23.97 26.27 12.57
CA LEU A 454 23.81 25.19 11.58
C LEU A 454 25.03 24.27 11.59
N PRO A 455 24.85 22.93 11.56
CA PRO A 455 25.97 22.01 11.46
C PRO A 455 26.76 22.27 10.16
N PRO A 456 28.09 22.18 10.18
CA PRO A 456 28.87 22.19 8.94
C PRO A 456 28.49 20.98 8.07
N GLN A 457 28.55 21.14 6.74
CA GLN A 457 28.27 20.04 5.78
C GLN A 457 29.11 18.79 6.07
N GLU A 458 30.32 18.99 6.60
CA GLU A 458 31.22 17.94 7.02
C GLU A 458 31.87 18.33 8.36
N LEU A 459 31.83 17.41 9.33
CA LEU A 459 32.57 17.54 10.59
C LEU A 459 33.68 16.49 10.63
N THR A 460 34.90 16.88 10.97
CA THR A 460 35.99 15.92 11.22
C THR A 460 36.24 15.81 12.72
N VAL A 461 35.90 14.66 13.31
CA VAL A 461 36.15 14.38 14.74
C VAL A 461 37.48 13.65 14.88
N VAL A 462 38.35 14.16 15.75
CA VAL A 462 39.69 13.61 15.98
C VAL A 462 39.81 13.06 17.39
N PHE A 463 39.88 11.74 17.53
CA PHE A 463 40.13 11.09 18.82
C PHE A 463 41.63 10.90 19.04
N LYS A 464 42.14 11.49 20.11
CA LYS A 464 43.50 11.25 20.61
C LYS A 464 43.44 10.35 21.82
N GLU A 465 43.93 9.14 21.69
CA GLU A 465 44.05 8.20 22.80
C GLU A 465 45.22 8.62 23.70
N ARG A 466 44.98 8.71 25.01
CA ARG A 466 45.98 9.23 25.96
C ARG A 466 47.20 8.30 26.01
N GLY A 467 48.35 8.76 25.53
CA GLY A 467 49.61 7.99 25.53
C GLY A 467 49.99 7.34 24.20
N LYS A 468 49.21 7.50 23.12
CA LYS A 468 49.59 7.11 21.76
C LYS A 468 49.65 8.36 20.86
N GLU A 469 50.68 8.48 20.02
CA GLU A 469 50.84 9.64 19.11
C GLU A 469 49.83 9.65 17.95
N ALA A 470 49.24 8.50 17.61
CA ALA A 470 48.34 8.39 16.48
C ALA A 470 46.91 8.82 16.83
N ALA A 471 46.38 9.77 16.06
CA ALA A 471 45.00 10.23 16.17
C ALA A 471 44.11 9.58 15.10
N LYS A 472 42.96 9.00 15.51
CA LYS A 472 41.94 8.53 14.56
C LYS A 472 41.06 9.70 14.16
N LYS A 473 40.85 9.89 12.85
CA LYS A 473 39.98 10.94 12.29
C LYS A 473 38.74 10.30 11.68
N TRP A 474 37.59 10.84 12.00
CA TRP A 474 36.29 10.42 11.46
C TRP A 474 35.66 11.58 10.73
N LYS A 475 35.12 11.32 9.55
CA LYS A 475 34.41 12.30 8.75
C LYS A 475 32.92 12.00 8.85
N VAL A 476 32.15 12.93 9.40
CA VAL A 476 30.70 12.82 9.58
C VAL A 476 30.03 13.80 8.62
N THR A 477 29.11 13.29 7.79
CA THR A 477 28.35 14.08 6.81
C THR A 477 26.88 14.06 7.20
N PHE A 478 26.26 15.23 7.35
CA PHE A 478 24.86 15.33 7.77
C PHE A 478 23.95 15.55 6.54
N PRO A 479 22.84 14.80 6.39
CA PRO A 479 21.80 15.13 5.42
C PRO A 479 21.13 16.45 5.83
N VAL A 480 21.00 17.38 4.88
CA VAL A 480 20.48 18.72 5.18
C VAL A 480 18.96 18.65 5.30
N ASP A 481 18.43 18.55 6.51
CA ASP A 481 17.03 18.90 6.78
C ASP A 481 16.87 20.42 6.68
N ARG A 482 16.38 20.90 5.53
CA ARG A 482 16.15 22.32 5.25
C ARG A 482 14.80 22.83 5.76
N SER A 483 13.95 21.98 6.34
CA SER A 483 12.71 22.43 6.99
C SER A 483 12.99 23.38 8.18
N LEU A 484 14.21 23.32 8.73
CA LEU A 484 14.72 24.22 9.77
C LEU A 484 15.47 25.46 9.23
N THR A 485 15.67 25.59 7.92
CA THR A 485 16.31 26.78 7.32
C THR A 485 15.30 27.90 7.06
N LYS A 486 14.84 28.55 8.13
CA LYS A 486 14.36 29.94 8.00
C LYS A 486 15.58 30.82 7.71
N GLY A 487 15.67 31.27 6.46
CA GLY A 487 16.68 32.25 6.02
C GLY A 487 18.01 31.62 5.63
N LYS A 488 18.11 31.09 4.42
CA LYS A 488 19.39 31.06 3.70
C LYS A 488 19.34 32.04 2.54
N ASP A 489 20.46 32.73 2.39
CA ASP A 489 20.75 33.76 1.40
C ASP A 489 20.45 33.25 -0.02
N VAL A 490 19.46 33.88 -0.67
CA VAL A 490 18.91 33.52 -2.00
C VAL A 490 19.89 33.89 -3.13
N SER A 491 21.04 34.49 -2.81
CA SER A 491 21.96 35.11 -3.77
C SER A 491 22.77 34.15 -4.66
N THR A 492 22.66 32.83 -4.49
CA THR A 492 23.38 31.85 -5.35
C THR A 492 22.51 30.79 -6.03
N MET A 493 21.17 30.90 -5.96
CA MET A 493 20.28 30.03 -6.76
C MET A 493 20.27 30.53 -8.20
N ASN A 494 20.72 29.71 -9.14
CA ASN A 494 20.69 30.03 -10.56
C ASN A 494 19.25 29.81 -11.06
N THR A 495 18.37 30.78 -10.82
CA THR A 495 16.95 30.73 -11.21
C THR A 495 16.85 30.55 -12.73
N ARG A 496 16.03 29.58 -13.16
CA ARG A 496 15.78 29.29 -14.57
C ARG A 496 14.39 29.79 -14.95
N SER A 497 14.24 30.26 -16.18
CA SER A 497 12.92 30.60 -16.72
C SER A 497 12.18 29.36 -17.20
N ILE A 498 10.87 29.35 -17.03
CA ILE A 498 9.99 28.34 -17.63
C ILE A 498 10.04 28.48 -19.15
N ARG A 499 10.06 27.35 -19.86
CA ARG A 499 10.01 27.30 -21.31
C ARG A 499 8.55 27.23 -21.75
N TYR A 500 8.07 28.24 -22.44
CA TYR A 500 6.71 28.22 -22.99
C TYR A 500 6.73 27.76 -24.46
N PRO A 501 5.79 26.89 -24.87
CA PRO A 501 5.60 26.58 -26.28
C PRO A 501 5.30 27.83 -27.12
N GLN A 502 5.55 27.75 -28.42
CA GLN A 502 5.14 28.82 -29.33
C GLN A 502 3.61 28.97 -29.35
N PRO A 503 3.08 30.19 -29.53
CA PRO A 503 1.65 30.43 -29.70
C PRO A 503 1.04 29.49 -30.74
N LEU A 504 -0.01 28.75 -30.35
CA LEU A 504 -0.77 27.93 -31.27
C LEU A 504 -1.56 28.83 -32.22
N ALA A 505 -1.46 28.67 -33.55
CA ALA A 505 -2.14 29.52 -34.52
C ALA A 505 -2.85 28.70 -35.60
N PRO A 506 -3.92 29.24 -36.24
CA PRO A 506 -4.51 28.60 -37.42
C PRO A 506 -3.43 28.28 -38.47
N GLY A 507 -3.50 27.07 -39.04
CA GLY A 507 -2.48 26.48 -39.90
C GLY A 507 -1.51 25.54 -39.16
N ASN A 508 -1.50 25.53 -37.83
CA ASN A 508 -0.76 24.54 -37.04
C ASN A 508 -1.49 23.20 -36.99
N THR A 509 -0.74 22.13 -36.70
CA THR A 509 -1.28 20.77 -36.55
C THR A 509 -1.32 20.36 -35.08
N ILE A 510 -2.45 19.78 -34.67
CA ILE A 510 -2.67 19.17 -33.37
C ILE A 510 -2.50 17.65 -33.51
N GLY A 511 -1.61 17.09 -32.72
CA GLY A 511 -1.46 15.65 -32.54
C GLY A 511 -2.45 15.12 -31.51
N VAL A 512 -3.18 14.06 -31.84
CA VAL A 512 -4.11 13.38 -30.92
C VAL A 512 -3.54 12.01 -30.58
N ALA A 513 -2.69 11.97 -29.56
CA ALA A 513 -2.06 10.76 -29.04
C ALA A 513 -2.94 10.11 -27.96
N ALA A 514 -2.84 8.80 -27.77
CA ALA A 514 -3.57 8.08 -26.71
C ALA A 514 -2.59 7.49 -25.68
N PRO A 515 -1.92 8.31 -24.84
CA PRO A 515 -0.91 7.84 -23.90
C PRO A 515 -1.47 6.99 -22.74
N SER A 516 -2.78 7.02 -22.53
CA SER A 516 -3.47 6.20 -21.53
C SER A 516 -4.53 5.31 -22.21
N SER A 517 -5.82 5.53 -21.96
CA SER A 517 -6.90 4.80 -22.63
C SER A 517 -7.16 5.33 -24.04
N GLY A 518 -7.54 4.43 -24.95
CA GLY A 518 -8.11 4.83 -26.24
C GLY A 518 -9.62 4.99 -26.15
N VAL A 519 -10.25 5.40 -27.24
CA VAL A 519 -11.69 5.66 -27.31
C VAL A 519 -12.44 4.41 -27.75
N GLY A 520 -13.45 4.02 -26.97
CA GLY A 520 -14.32 2.89 -27.28
C GLY A 520 -15.18 3.13 -28.53
N GLU A 521 -15.55 2.06 -29.23
CA GLU A 521 -16.22 2.10 -30.54
C GLU A 521 -17.50 2.95 -30.55
N SER A 522 -18.31 2.87 -29.50
CA SER A 522 -19.55 3.65 -29.37
C SER A 522 -19.32 5.17 -29.36
N LEU A 523 -18.11 5.62 -29.02
CA LEU A 523 -17.74 7.04 -28.90
C LEU A 523 -16.81 7.52 -30.01
N HIS A 524 -16.50 6.70 -31.01
CA HIS A 524 -15.64 7.12 -32.14
C HIS A 524 -16.20 8.33 -32.89
N HIS A 525 -17.51 8.50 -32.92
CA HIS A 525 -18.14 9.68 -33.52
C HIS A 525 -17.71 11.00 -32.84
N TYR A 526 -17.37 11.01 -31.55
CA TYR A 526 -16.83 12.21 -30.89
C TYR A 526 -15.45 12.61 -31.44
N LEU A 527 -14.63 11.65 -31.86
CA LEU A 527 -13.32 11.94 -32.46
C LEU A 527 -13.52 12.66 -33.80
N GLU A 528 -14.47 12.20 -34.61
CA GLU A 528 -14.80 12.81 -35.90
C GLU A 528 -15.38 14.22 -35.74
N GLU A 529 -16.28 14.40 -34.76
CA GLU A 529 -16.84 15.73 -34.44
C GLU A 529 -15.75 16.70 -33.95
N SER A 530 -14.84 16.23 -33.09
CA SER A 530 -13.70 17.01 -32.60
C SER A 530 -12.75 17.38 -33.72
N ARG A 531 -12.45 16.44 -34.62
CA ARG A 531 -11.65 16.68 -35.83
C ARG A 531 -12.26 17.75 -36.70
N HIS A 532 -13.55 17.62 -37.00
CA HIS A 532 -14.26 18.61 -37.80
C HIS A 532 -14.24 20.00 -37.15
N ASN A 533 -14.38 20.08 -35.83
CA ASN A 533 -14.29 21.35 -35.12
C ASN A 533 -12.88 21.96 -35.15
N MET A 534 -11.83 21.15 -35.01
CA MET A 534 -10.44 21.63 -35.14
C MET A 534 -10.13 22.14 -36.54
N GLU A 535 -10.56 21.42 -37.58
CA GLU A 535 -10.41 21.83 -38.98
C GLU A 535 -11.15 23.16 -39.25
N ARG A 536 -12.35 23.32 -38.68
CA ARG A 536 -13.11 24.57 -38.75
C ARG A 536 -12.40 25.75 -38.07
N LEU A 537 -11.70 25.50 -36.96
CA LEU A 537 -10.85 26.49 -36.29
C LEU A 537 -9.54 26.76 -37.05
N GLY A 538 -9.28 26.03 -38.14
CA GLY A 538 -8.14 26.20 -39.03
C GLY A 538 -6.93 25.37 -38.66
N PHE A 539 -7.07 24.34 -37.82
CA PHE A 539 -5.98 23.45 -37.44
C PHE A 539 -5.94 22.17 -38.28
N GLY A 540 -4.73 21.67 -38.55
CA GLY A 540 -4.54 20.29 -38.99
C GLY A 540 -4.71 19.32 -37.82
N VAL A 541 -5.10 18.08 -38.09
CA VAL A 541 -5.24 17.03 -37.07
C VAL A 541 -4.51 15.76 -37.48
N GLN A 542 -3.56 15.34 -36.67
CA GLN A 542 -2.83 14.08 -36.81
C GLN A 542 -3.20 13.13 -35.67
N GLU A 543 -4.00 12.11 -35.98
CA GLU A 543 -4.45 11.12 -35.00
C GLU A 543 -3.50 9.94 -34.89
N SER A 544 -3.36 9.43 -33.67
CA SER A 544 -2.73 8.16 -33.36
C SER A 544 -3.43 6.97 -34.05
N PRO A 545 -2.68 5.95 -34.51
CA PRO A 545 -3.27 4.69 -34.96
C PRO A 545 -3.90 3.89 -33.81
N PHE A 546 -3.50 4.12 -32.56
CA PHE A 546 -3.99 3.45 -31.36
C PHE A 546 -5.22 4.13 -30.75
N LEU A 547 -5.57 5.32 -31.24
CA LEU A 547 -6.62 6.18 -30.69
C LEU A 547 -7.97 5.48 -30.52
N ARG A 548 -8.30 4.58 -31.44
CA ARG A 548 -9.60 3.87 -31.53
C ARG A 548 -9.56 2.47 -30.92
N HIS A 549 -8.45 2.07 -30.33
CA HIS A 549 -8.31 0.78 -29.66
C HIS A 549 -8.29 0.99 -28.15
N ASN A 550 -8.98 0.14 -27.39
CA ASN A 550 -8.89 0.17 -25.93
C ASN A 550 -9.06 -1.25 -25.39
N ALA A 551 -8.01 -1.79 -24.80
CA ALA A 551 -8.01 -3.12 -24.21
C ALA A 551 -7.27 -3.07 -22.88
N LYS A 552 -7.86 -3.68 -21.84
CA LYS A 552 -7.29 -3.70 -20.48
C LYS A 552 -6.92 -2.29 -19.98
N CYS A 553 -7.85 -1.34 -20.16
CA CYS A 553 -7.74 0.07 -19.75
C CYS A 553 -6.70 0.92 -20.50
N VAL A 554 -6.02 0.39 -21.54
CA VAL A 554 -5.02 1.13 -22.31
C VAL A 554 -5.29 1.09 -23.81
N SER A 555 -4.77 2.11 -24.52
CA SER A 555 -4.88 2.22 -25.98
C SER A 555 -4.01 1.22 -26.73
N SER A 556 -2.83 0.89 -26.20
CA SER A 556 -1.89 -0.09 -26.74
C SER A 556 -0.87 -0.50 -25.66
N SER A 557 0.13 -1.31 -26.04
CA SER A 557 1.29 -1.62 -25.19
C SER A 557 1.97 -0.34 -24.67
N LYS A 558 2.65 -0.42 -23.53
CA LYS A 558 3.36 0.75 -22.97
C LYS A 558 4.49 1.21 -23.89
N GLU A 559 5.14 0.29 -24.60
CA GLU A 559 6.18 0.58 -25.59
C GLU A 559 5.61 1.37 -26.77
N ASP A 560 4.46 0.96 -27.31
CA ASP A 560 3.82 1.66 -28.42
C ASP A 560 3.33 3.06 -28.01
N ARG A 561 2.68 3.17 -26.83
CA ARG A 561 2.22 4.46 -26.30
C ARG A 561 3.38 5.42 -26.03
N ALA A 562 4.49 4.92 -25.47
CA ALA A 562 5.69 5.73 -25.26
C ALA A 562 6.36 6.15 -26.57
N ALA A 563 6.49 5.22 -27.52
CA ALA A 563 7.07 5.48 -28.83
C ALA A 563 6.27 6.53 -29.60
N GLU A 564 4.94 6.48 -29.51
CA GLU A 564 4.04 7.48 -30.08
C GLU A 564 4.28 8.88 -29.51
N ILE A 565 4.27 9.03 -28.17
CA ILE A 565 4.50 10.33 -27.54
C ILE A 565 5.88 10.87 -27.92
N ASN A 566 6.93 10.04 -27.87
CA ASN A 566 8.27 10.42 -28.29
C ASN A 566 8.30 10.86 -29.77
N ALA A 567 7.59 10.16 -30.66
CA ALA A 567 7.49 10.53 -32.07
C ALA A 567 6.77 11.86 -32.26
N PHE A 568 5.66 12.08 -31.55
CA PHE A 568 4.87 13.32 -31.65
C PHE A 568 5.66 14.53 -31.18
N PHE A 569 6.51 14.39 -30.14
CA PHE A 569 7.42 15.46 -29.74
C PHE A 569 8.53 15.75 -30.76
N ARG A 570 8.98 14.73 -31.49
CA ARG A 570 10.05 14.86 -32.51
C ARG A 570 9.54 15.38 -33.85
N ASP A 571 8.25 15.23 -34.15
CA ASP A 571 7.65 15.64 -35.42
C ASP A 571 7.49 17.18 -35.49
N PRO A 572 8.25 17.92 -36.32
CA PRO A 572 8.16 19.38 -36.35
C PRO A 572 6.81 19.91 -36.86
N GLU A 573 6.02 19.08 -37.55
CA GLU A 573 4.71 19.48 -38.07
C GLU A 573 3.65 19.58 -36.97
N ILE A 574 3.83 18.92 -35.82
CA ILE A 574 2.90 18.97 -34.68
C ILE A 574 3.31 20.10 -33.71
N GLN A 575 2.42 21.05 -33.43
CA GLN A 575 2.69 22.14 -32.47
C GLN A 575 2.03 21.94 -31.10
N ALA A 576 0.95 21.16 -31.04
CA ALA A 576 0.28 20.82 -29.79
C ALA A 576 -0.14 19.35 -29.78
N ILE A 577 -0.14 18.73 -28.61
CA ILE A 577 -0.61 17.36 -28.38
C ILE A 577 -1.81 17.43 -27.43
N ILE A 578 -2.96 16.98 -27.88
CA ILE A 578 -4.19 16.98 -27.08
C ILE A 578 -4.76 15.56 -27.12
N PRO A 579 -4.55 14.74 -26.07
CA PRO A 579 -5.11 13.40 -26.00
C PRO A 579 -6.64 13.38 -26.09
N PRO A 580 -7.26 12.25 -26.54
CA PRO A 580 -8.71 12.11 -26.62
C PRO A 580 -9.37 12.36 -25.28
N TRP A 581 -8.83 11.75 -24.22
CA TRP A 581 -9.26 11.79 -22.84
C TRP A 581 -8.18 11.16 -21.93
N GLY A 582 -8.47 11.03 -20.63
CA GLY A 582 -7.62 10.35 -19.65
C GLY A 582 -7.65 8.82 -19.73
N GLY A 583 -7.55 8.16 -18.58
CA GLY A 583 -7.48 6.71 -18.43
C GLY A 583 -6.96 6.32 -17.05
N GLU A 584 -6.24 5.19 -16.97
CA GLU A 584 -5.78 4.62 -15.69
C GLU A 584 -4.24 4.52 -15.59
N PHE A 585 -3.57 4.21 -16.70
CA PHE A 585 -2.20 3.69 -16.69
C PHE A 585 -1.22 4.52 -17.54
N LEU A 586 -1.36 5.85 -17.55
CA LEU A 586 -0.36 6.70 -18.19
C LEU A 586 1.00 6.52 -17.52
N MET A 587 1.05 6.35 -16.19
CA MET A 587 2.33 6.26 -15.46
C MET A 587 3.28 5.17 -16.00
N ASP A 588 2.75 4.11 -16.64
CA ASP A 588 3.52 3.03 -17.27
C ASP A 588 4.51 3.51 -18.33
N ILE A 589 4.22 4.62 -19.02
CA ILE A 589 5.06 5.09 -20.13
C ILE A 589 6.19 6.01 -19.65
N LEU A 590 6.10 6.59 -18.45
CA LEU A 590 7.09 7.55 -17.95
C LEU A 590 8.53 7.01 -17.99
N PRO A 591 8.83 5.73 -17.68
CA PRO A 591 10.18 5.17 -17.81
C PRO A 591 10.67 4.99 -19.25
N LEU A 592 9.78 5.01 -20.23
CA LEU A 592 10.07 4.78 -21.64
C LEU A 592 10.11 6.08 -22.46
N LEU A 593 9.75 7.22 -21.85
CA LEU A 593 9.86 8.52 -22.49
C LEU A 593 11.31 8.99 -22.55
N ASP A 594 11.68 9.61 -23.67
CA ASP A 594 13.01 10.17 -23.88
C ASP A 594 13.11 11.55 -23.21
N TRP A 595 13.24 11.55 -21.89
CA TRP A 595 13.28 12.79 -21.08
C TRP A 595 14.42 13.73 -21.46
N ASP A 596 15.54 13.21 -21.92
CA ASP A 596 16.67 14.05 -22.35
C ASP A 596 16.38 14.73 -23.69
N ALA A 597 15.69 14.07 -24.61
CA ALA A 597 15.14 14.73 -25.78
C ALA A 597 14.07 15.77 -25.40
N LEU A 598 13.12 15.45 -24.51
CA LEU A 598 12.06 16.38 -24.10
C LEU A 598 12.61 17.67 -23.44
N LYS A 599 13.75 17.58 -22.72
CA LYS A 599 14.46 18.75 -22.17
C LYS A 599 15.07 19.66 -23.23
N THR A 600 15.37 19.15 -24.42
CA THR A 600 16.17 19.88 -25.44
C THR A 600 15.38 20.22 -26.70
N LEU A 601 14.38 19.42 -27.05
CA LEU A 601 13.47 19.67 -28.17
C LEU A 601 12.70 20.99 -27.98
N PRO A 602 12.32 21.69 -29.06
CA PRO A 602 11.44 22.85 -28.97
C PRO A 602 10.17 22.52 -28.15
N PRO A 603 9.77 23.38 -27.21
CA PRO A 603 8.63 23.11 -26.33
C PRO A 603 7.33 23.07 -27.16
N LYS A 604 6.50 22.07 -26.90
CA LYS A 604 5.16 21.92 -27.49
C LYS A 604 4.09 21.99 -26.42
N TRP A 605 2.92 22.49 -26.79
CA TRP A 605 1.77 22.44 -25.91
C TRP A 605 1.33 21.00 -25.72
N VAL A 606 1.08 20.60 -24.48
CA VAL A 606 0.32 19.39 -24.17
C VAL A 606 -0.83 19.80 -23.29
N MET A 607 -2.06 19.42 -23.68
CA MET A 607 -3.27 19.79 -22.96
C MET A 607 -4.15 18.58 -22.65
N GLY A 608 -4.61 18.48 -21.41
CA GLY A 608 -5.61 17.52 -20.98
C GLY A 608 -5.83 17.54 -19.46
N TYR A 609 -6.69 16.67 -18.96
CA TYR A 609 -6.95 16.51 -17.51
C TYR A 609 -7.09 15.03 -17.15
N SER A 610 -7.49 14.73 -15.91
CA SER A 610 -7.55 13.34 -15.41
C SER A 610 -6.16 12.70 -15.44
N ASP A 611 -6.02 11.45 -15.87
CA ASP A 611 -4.73 10.75 -15.97
C ASP A 611 -3.70 11.41 -16.90
N ILE A 612 -4.12 12.31 -17.81
CA ILE A 612 -3.15 13.13 -18.56
C ILE A 612 -2.33 14.02 -17.63
N SER A 613 -2.87 14.38 -16.46
CA SER A 613 -2.16 15.14 -15.41
C SER A 613 -0.86 14.47 -14.98
N THR A 614 -0.81 13.13 -14.99
CA THR A 614 0.40 12.34 -14.71
C THR A 614 1.58 12.82 -15.57
N PHE A 615 1.36 12.97 -16.87
CA PHE A 615 2.39 13.42 -17.80
C PHE A 615 2.62 14.93 -17.70
N LEU A 616 1.55 15.73 -17.65
CA LEU A 616 1.65 17.20 -17.61
C LEU A 616 2.50 17.68 -16.42
N PHE A 617 2.25 17.07 -15.26
CA PHE A 617 2.97 17.37 -14.03
C PHE A 617 4.44 16.94 -14.14
N ALA A 618 4.71 15.68 -14.50
CA ALA A 618 6.08 15.18 -14.68
C ALA A 618 6.88 15.97 -15.73
N TYR A 619 6.26 16.28 -16.87
CA TYR A 619 6.85 17.07 -17.94
C TYR A 619 7.28 18.45 -17.45
N THR A 620 6.41 19.16 -16.76
CA THR A 620 6.76 20.48 -16.21
C THR A 620 7.92 20.39 -15.22
N LEU A 621 7.86 19.47 -14.26
CA LEU A 621 8.88 19.35 -13.21
C LEU A 621 10.25 18.94 -13.76
N ILE A 622 10.29 18.03 -14.73
CA ILE A 622 11.54 17.45 -15.24
C ILE A 622 12.20 18.35 -16.29
N THR A 623 11.40 19.00 -17.14
CA THR A 623 11.94 19.77 -18.29
C THR A 623 11.90 21.28 -18.09
N GLY A 624 11.17 21.76 -17.08
CA GLY A 624 10.88 23.19 -16.91
C GLY A 624 10.07 23.77 -18.06
N THR A 625 9.28 22.94 -18.76
CA THR A 625 8.43 23.36 -19.87
C THR A 625 6.98 23.45 -19.42
N ALA A 626 6.28 24.52 -19.80
CA ALA A 626 4.89 24.69 -19.47
C ALA A 626 3.99 23.63 -20.12
N SER A 627 2.97 23.19 -19.38
CA SER A 627 1.94 22.24 -19.82
C SER A 627 0.56 22.74 -19.42
N ALA A 628 -0.50 22.43 -20.17
CA ALA A 628 -1.84 22.91 -19.90
C ALA A 628 -2.73 21.82 -19.28
N HIS A 629 -3.24 22.05 -18.07
CA HIS A 629 -4.31 21.24 -17.50
C HIS A 629 -5.66 21.87 -17.87
N GLY A 630 -6.44 21.18 -18.69
CA GLY A 630 -7.68 21.71 -19.26
C GLY A 630 -8.42 20.63 -20.02
N THR A 631 -9.44 21.04 -20.78
CA THR A 631 -10.32 20.13 -21.52
C THR A 631 -9.58 19.14 -22.44
N ASN A 632 -10.13 17.94 -22.62
CA ASN A 632 -9.54 16.93 -23.51
C ASN A 632 -10.07 17.07 -24.94
N TYR A 633 -9.48 16.38 -25.91
CA TYR A 633 -9.84 16.55 -27.33
C TYR A 633 -11.33 16.23 -27.61
N VAL A 634 -11.90 15.18 -27.01
CA VAL A 634 -13.33 14.84 -27.22
C VAL A 634 -14.30 15.86 -26.63
N ASP A 635 -13.87 16.64 -25.64
CA ASP A 635 -14.66 17.70 -25.04
C ASP A 635 -14.74 18.94 -25.96
N LEU A 636 -13.85 19.02 -26.96
CA LEU A 636 -13.80 20.06 -27.98
C LEU A 636 -14.65 19.74 -29.22
N ARG A 637 -15.54 18.73 -29.16
CA ARG A 637 -16.40 18.33 -30.28
C ARG A 637 -17.45 19.36 -30.70
N SER A 638 -17.89 20.22 -29.78
CA SER A 638 -18.89 21.25 -30.08
C SER A 638 -18.30 22.45 -30.81
N ASN A 639 -19.06 23.01 -31.75
CA ASN A 639 -18.80 24.33 -32.32
C ASN A 639 -19.33 25.49 -31.45
N GLU A 640 -20.13 25.19 -30.41
CA GLU A 640 -20.71 26.14 -29.46
C GLU A 640 -20.28 25.81 -28.02
N LEU A 641 -18.97 25.85 -27.78
CA LEU A 641 -18.41 25.67 -26.43
C LEU A 641 -18.90 26.77 -25.49
N ASP A 642 -19.02 26.43 -24.21
CA ASP A 642 -19.32 27.42 -23.18
C ASP A 642 -18.18 28.45 -23.05
N PRO A 643 -18.46 29.68 -22.55
CA PRO A 643 -17.47 30.75 -22.51
C PRO A 643 -16.22 30.47 -21.67
N VAL A 644 -16.27 29.50 -20.74
CA VAL A 644 -15.13 29.14 -19.90
C VAL A 644 -14.26 28.12 -20.63
N THR A 645 -14.82 26.99 -21.06
CA THR A 645 -14.08 25.97 -21.80
C THR A 645 -13.50 26.53 -23.09
N ALA A 646 -14.23 27.40 -23.81
CA ALA A 646 -13.79 28.02 -25.05
C ALA A 646 -12.45 28.78 -24.94
N ARG A 647 -12.04 29.20 -23.73
CA ARG A 647 -10.77 29.92 -23.50
C ARG A 647 -9.51 29.07 -23.69
N TRP A 648 -9.64 27.75 -23.83
CA TRP A 648 -8.49 26.86 -24.07
C TRP A 648 -7.61 27.37 -25.22
N ILE A 649 -8.23 27.80 -26.33
CA ILE A 649 -7.52 28.22 -27.53
C ILE A 649 -6.74 29.51 -27.30
N ASP A 650 -7.32 30.46 -26.58
CA ASP A 650 -6.67 31.72 -26.26
C ASP A 650 -5.50 31.55 -25.30
N VAL A 651 -5.61 30.60 -24.37
CA VAL A 651 -4.52 30.23 -23.45
C VAL A 651 -3.35 29.66 -24.26
N LEU A 652 -3.59 28.72 -25.17
CA LEU A 652 -2.51 28.15 -26.01
C LEU A 652 -1.99 29.13 -27.09
N GLN A 653 -2.78 30.15 -27.45
CA GLN A 653 -2.38 31.28 -28.31
C GLN A 653 -1.54 32.33 -27.59
N THR A 654 -1.48 32.31 -26.27
CA THR A 654 -0.69 33.27 -25.51
C THR A 654 0.78 32.91 -25.57
N GLY A 655 1.62 33.83 -26.04
CA GLY A 655 3.06 33.62 -26.16
C GLY A 655 3.84 33.98 -24.89
N HIS A 656 5.14 33.65 -24.89
CA HIS A 656 6.07 34.13 -23.87
C HIS A 656 6.05 35.67 -23.80
N GLY A 657 6.01 36.21 -22.58
CA GLY A 657 5.78 37.62 -22.27
C GLY A 657 4.32 38.07 -22.33
N GLY A 658 3.40 37.21 -22.76
CA GLY A 658 1.96 37.46 -22.81
C GLY A 658 1.27 37.25 -21.47
N GLN A 659 0.03 37.76 -21.39
CA GLN A 659 -0.86 37.58 -20.24
C GLN A 659 -2.26 37.24 -20.72
N ILE A 660 -2.96 36.41 -19.95
CA ILE A 660 -4.34 36.03 -20.24
C ILE A 660 -5.15 35.90 -18.97
N THR A 661 -6.39 36.41 -18.99
CA THR A 661 -7.32 36.32 -17.86
C THR A 661 -8.50 35.43 -18.22
N GLN A 662 -8.85 34.54 -17.29
CA GLN A 662 -10.06 33.73 -17.34
C GLN A 662 -10.93 34.05 -16.11
N SER A 663 -12.24 33.83 -16.24
CA SER A 663 -13.22 34.13 -15.20
C SER A 663 -14.07 32.90 -14.89
N SER A 664 -14.49 32.75 -13.64
CA SER A 664 -15.35 31.66 -13.18
C SER A 664 -16.66 31.56 -13.99
N SER A 665 -17.15 30.35 -14.19
CA SER A 665 -18.44 30.10 -14.86
C SER A 665 -19.62 30.59 -14.04
N THR A 666 -20.73 30.95 -14.67
CA THR A 666 -22.00 31.21 -13.94
C THR A 666 -22.72 29.92 -13.56
N HIS A 667 -22.51 28.85 -14.32
CA HIS A 667 -23.15 27.55 -14.10
C HIS A 667 -22.18 26.39 -14.36
N TYR A 668 -22.42 25.25 -13.73
CA TYR A 668 -21.73 24.00 -13.96
C TYR A 668 -22.73 22.91 -14.33
N GLN A 669 -22.24 21.82 -14.90
CA GLN A 669 -23.04 20.64 -15.23
C GLN A 669 -23.08 19.68 -14.04
N SER A 670 -24.27 19.47 -13.47
CA SER A 670 -24.43 18.57 -12.32
C SER A 670 -24.44 17.08 -12.68
N GLU A 671 -24.85 16.73 -13.89
CA GLU A 671 -24.94 15.34 -14.38
C GLU A 671 -24.30 15.19 -15.75
N TRP A 672 -23.57 14.10 -15.97
CA TRP A 672 -23.02 13.77 -17.28
C TRP A 672 -24.13 13.45 -18.31
N LYS A 673 -24.14 14.17 -19.43
CA LYS A 673 -25.10 14.04 -20.54
C LYS A 673 -24.39 13.73 -21.87
N PRO A 674 -23.94 12.48 -22.10
CA PRO A 674 -23.18 12.13 -23.29
C PRO A 674 -23.97 12.32 -24.60
N GLU A 675 -25.29 12.31 -24.55
CA GLU A 675 -26.15 12.56 -25.70
C GLU A 675 -26.04 14.00 -26.27
N LEU A 676 -25.44 14.93 -25.51
CA LEU A 676 -25.23 16.30 -25.93
C LEU A 676 -23.80 16.49 -26.46
N SER A 677 -23.68 17.20 -27.57
CA SER A 677 -22.37 17.58 -28.13
C SER A 677 -21.69 18.69 -27.32
N ARG A 678 -22.42 19.38 -26.44
CA ARG A 678 -21.92 20.44 -25.54
C ARG A 678 -22.26 20.14 -24.09
N PHE A 679 -21.55 20.77 -23.16
CA PHE A 679 -21.88 20.69 -21.74
C PHE A 679 -23.24 21.35 -21.43
N ASN A 680 -24.03 20.68 -20.59
CA ASN A 680 -25.31 21.14 -20.08
C ASN A 680 -25.11 21.85 -18.74
N LEU A 681 -24.81 23.15 -18.79
CA LEU A 681 -24.58 23.96 -17.59
C LEU A 681 -25.92 24.30 -16.91
N ASP A 682 -26.36 23.43 -16.00
CA ASP A 682 -27.70 23.44 -15.41
C ASP A 682 -27.77 23.96 -13.97
N THR A 683 -26.63 24.08 -13.29
CA THR A 683 -26.56 24.39 -11.86
C THR A 683 -25.71 25.61 -11.60
N LEU A 684 -26.13 26.52 -10.71
CA LEU A 684 -25.39 27.74 -10.38
C LEU A 684 -23.99 27.44 -9.82
N SER A 685 -22.99 28.13 -10.35
CA SER A 685 -21.58 27.99 -9.97
C SER A 685 -21.16 29.15 -9.06
N HIS A 686 -20.57 28.81 -7.91
CA HIS A 686 -19.98 29.77 -6.98
C HIS A 686 -18.69 29.19 -6.39
N TRP A 687 -17.60 29.94 -6.47
CA TRP A 687 -16.38 29.60 -5.74
C TRP A 687 -16.55 29.92 -4.26
N LYS A 688 -15.84 29.19 -3.41
CA LYS A 688 -15.93 29.32 -1.96
C LYS A 688 -14.53 29.40 -1.37
N GLN A 689 -14.42 30.05 -0.20
CA GLN A 689 -13.19 30.11 0.57
C GLN A 689 -13.33 29.28 1.85
N LEU A 690 -12.33 28.45 2.13
CA LEU A 690 -12.29 27.65 3.35
C LEU A 690 -12.26 28.54 4.60
N GLY A 691 -13.01 28.15 5.63
CA GLY A 691 -13.06 28.88 6.91
C GLY A 691 -13.92 30.16 6.91
N GLN A 692 -14.51 30.55 5.78
CA GLN A 692 -15.43 31.69 5.70
C GLN A 692 -16.90 31.22 5.57
N PRO A 693 -17.86 31.89 6.23
CA PRO A 693 -19.28 31.64 6.01
C PRO A 693 -19.67 31.86 4.55
N GLN A 694 -20.56 31.03 4.02
CA GLN A 694 -21.09 31.21 2.68
C GLN A 694 -21.83 32.56 2.58
N GLY A 695 -21.41 33.42 1.65
CA GLY A 695 -21.98 34.76 1.47
C GLY A 695 -21.34 35.86 2.32
N ALA A 696 -20.22 35.60 3.00
CA ALA A 696 -19.39 36.67 3.55
C ALA A 696 -18.80 37.52 2.41
N ASP A 697 -18.70 38.84 2.60
CA ASP A 697 -17.96 39.78 1.73
C ASP A 697 -16.44 39.51 1.88
N ALA A 698 -16.00 38.35 1.39
CA ALA A 698 -14.62 37.93 1.41
C ALA A 698 -13.97 38.28 0.06
N GLN A 699 -12.94 39.12 0.13
CA GLN A 699 -12.08 39.42 -1.02
C GLN A 699 -10.71 38.81 -0.76
N VAL A 700 -10.26 37.97 -1.67
CA VAL A 700 -8.97 37.29 -1.58
C VAL A 700 -8.19 37.54 -2.87
N THR A 701 -6.91 37.84 -2.74
CA THR A 701 -5.98 37.87 -3.86
C THR A 701 -4.65 37.27 -3.43
N PHE A 702 -4.13 36.36 -4.24
CA PHE A 702 -2.81 35.77 -4.05
C PHE A 702 -2.15 35.45 -5.39
N SER A 703 -0.83 35.30 -5.38
CA SER A 703 -0.04 35.08 -6.59
C SER A 703 1.10 34.11 -6.32
N GLY A 704 1.46 33.35 -7.34
CA GLY A 704 2.51 32.33 -7.30
C GLY A 704 2.49 31.50 -8.58
N ARG A 705 3.49 30.64 -8.79
CA ARG A 705 3.54 29.78 -9.98
C ARG A 705 2.53 28.65 -9.87
N LEU A 706 1.68 28.52 -10.88
CA LEU A 706 0.67 27.47 -10.95
C LEU A 706 1.33 26.11 -11.11
N ILE A 707 0.91 25.15 -10.29
CA ILE A 707 1.30 23.75 -10.43
C ILE A 707 0.18 22.85 -9.89
N GLY A 708 -0.12 21.75 -10.58
CA GLY A 708 -1.17 20.84 -10.12
C GLY A 708 -1.81 19.98 -11.22
N GLY A 709 -3.05 19.56 -10.96
CA GLY A 709 -3.85 18.69 -11.82
C GLY A 709 -4.75 17.73 -11.04
N CYS A 710 -5.04 16.56 -11.64
CA CYS A 710 -5.82 15.50 -11.01
C CYS A 710 -5.04 14.83 -9.87
N MET A 711 -5.52 15.00 -8.64
CA MET A 711 -4.86 14.51 -7.43
C MET A 711 -4.79 12.97 -7.39
N ASP A 712 -5.77 12.29 -7.99
CA ASP A 712 -5.87 10.83 -8.10
C ASP A 712 -4.65 10.21 -8.78
N THR A 713 -3.95 10.97 -9.62
CA THR A 713 -2.85 10.45 -10.43
C THR A 713 -1.50 11.12 -10.14
N ILE A 714 -1.46 12.44 -9.90
CA ILE A 714 -0.18 13.12 -9.63
C ILE A 714 0.44 12.71 -8.29
N THR A 715 -0.38 12.31 -7.31
CA THR A 715 0.10 11.91 -5.98
C THR A 715 0.77 10.53 -6.00
N CYS A 716 0.45 9.68 -6.98
CA CYS A 716 1.17 8.43 -7.24
C CYS A 716 2.64 8.66 -7.61
N LEU A 717 3.02 9.88 -8.02
CA LEU A 717 4.39 10.22 -8.39
C LEU A 717 5.27 10.61 -7.20
N ILE A 718 4.70 10.78 -6.00
CA ILE A 718 5.44 11.12 -4.78
C ILE A 718 6.49 10.03 -4.50
N GLY A 719 7.76 10.44 -4.37
CA GLY A 719 8.89 9.52 -4.14
C GLY A 719 9.46 8.87 -5.40
N THR A 720 8.93 9.18 -6.58
CA THR A 720 9.46 8.70 -7.88
C THR A 720 10.39 9.75 -8.52
N PRO A 721 11.28 9.36 -9.45
CA PRO A 721 12.09 10.32 -10.20
C PRO A 721 11.27 11.23 -11.14
N TYR A 722 9.97 10.96 -11.31
CA TYR A 722 9.08 11.72 -12.20
C TYR A 722 8.39 12.90 -11.51
N ALA A 723 8.59 13.07 -10.20
CA ALA A 723 8.17 14.26 -9.47
C ALA A 723 9.32 14.85 -8.61
N PRO A 724 10.41 15.35 -9.24
CA PRO A 724 11.52 15.99 -8.54
C PRO A 724 11.13 17.40 -8.06
N PHE A 725 10.07 17.50 -7.25
CA PHE A 725 9.40 18.77 -6.92
C PHE A 725 10.30 19.75 -6.15
N GLU A 726 11.16 19.27 -5.26
CA GLU A 726 12.12 20.12 -4.54
C GLU A 726 13.06 20.84 -5.52
N ALA A 727 13.61 20.10 -6.49
CA ALA A 727 14.48 20.68 -7.52
C ALA A 727 13.73 21.69 -8.40
N TYR A 728 12.45 21.44 -8.69
CA TYR A 728 11.60 22.39 -9.42
C TYR A 728 11.33 23.66 -8.61
N LEU A 729 11.03 23.52 -7.31
CA LEU A 729 10.78 24.65 -6.42
C LEU A 729 12.00 25.58 -6.35
N ASP A 730 13.19 25.01 -6.14
CA ASP A 730 14.45 25.75 -6.08
C ASP A 730 14.80 26.45 -7.41
N GLN A 731 14.57 25.77 -8.54
CA GLN A 731 14.98 26.28 -9.85
C GLN A 731 14.02 27.32 -10.43
N TYR A 732 12.71 27.15 -10.21
CA TYR A 732 11.68 27.89 -10.93
C TYR A 732 10.76 28.71 -10.03
N CYS A 733 10.63 28.39 -8.74
CA CYS A 733 9.62 29.00 -7.87
C CYS A 733 10.19 29.70 -6.62
N ALA A 734 11.51 29.83 -6.51
CA ALA A 734 12.16 30.34 -5.30
C ALA A 734 11.68 31.75 -4.89
N GLU A 735 11.38 32.62 -5.86
CA GLU A 735 10.93 33.99 -5.61
C GLU A 735 9.41 34.07 -5.47
N GLU A 736 8.66 33.45 -6.39
CA GLU A 736 7.21 33.64 -6.47
C GLU A 736 6.42 32.67 -5.57
N GLY A 737 7.01 31.54 -5.18
CA GLY A 737 6.31 30.42 -4.55
C GLY A 737 5.33 29.74 -5.51
N THR A 738 4.46 28.88 -4.97
CA THR A 738 3.52 28.07 -5.76
C THR A 738 2.06 28.36 -5.44
N ILE A 739 1.20 28.20 -6.44
CA ILE A 739 -0.25 28.05 -6.26
C ILE A 739 -0.60 26.63 -6.70
N TRP A 740 -1.17 25.87 -5.77
CA TRP A 740 -1.63 24.52 -6.04
C TRP A 740 -3.06 24.54 -6.54
N TYR A 741 -3.30 23.95 -7.72
CA TYR A 741 -4.65 23.70 -8.22
C TYR A 741 -4.89 22.19 -8.32
N LEU A 742 -5.90 21.69 -7.62
CA LEU A 742 -6.11 20.25 -7.43
C LEU A 742 -7.58 19.89 -7.63
N GLU A 743 -7.82 18.74 -8.23
CA GLU A 743 -9.16 18.19 -8.42
C GLU A 743 -9.14 16.68 -8.28
N SER A 744 -10.31 16.07 -8.09
CA SER A 744 -10.41 14.63 -7.99
C SER A 744 -11.72 14.11 -8.57
N CYS A 745 -11.71 12.88 -9.08
CA CYS A 745 -12.88 12.24 -9.68
C CYS A 745 -13.31 10.93 -9.02
N GLU A 746 -12.49 10.36 -8.14
CA GLU A 746 -12.79 9.07 -7.51
C GLU A 746 -12.63 9.08 -5.98
N MET A 747 -12.07 10.15 -5.41
CA MET A 747 -11.79 10.18 -3.98
C MET A 747 -13.00 10.56 -3.13
N ASN A 748 -13.16 9.84 -2.02
CA ASN A 748 -13.98 10.31 -0.90
C ASN A 748 -13.20 11.33 -0.03
N ALA A 749 -13.89 11.95 0.93
CA ALA A 749 -13.28 12.93 1.84
C ALA A 749 -12.03 12.40 2.58
N GLY A 750 -12.05 11.15 3.04
CA GLY A 750 -10.93 10.53 3.74
C GLY A 750 -9.71 10.36 2.84
N ASP A 751 -9.92 9.98 1.58
CA ASP A 751 -8.84 9.85 0.60
C ASP A 751 -8.24 11.21 0.25
N ILE A 752 -9.08 12.25 0.04
CA ILE A 752 -8.62 13.63 -0.18
C ILE A 752 -7.71 14.09 0.97
N TYR A 753 -8.12 13.88 2.22
CA TYR A 753 -7.31 14.23 3.38
C TYR A 753 -5.96 13.50 3.40
N ARG A 754 -5.94 12.18 3.15
CA ARG A 754 -4.70 11.37 3.16
C ARG A 754 -3.71 11.84 2.08
N HIS A 755 -4.20 12.14 0.89
CA HIS A 755 -3.35 12.60 -0.21
C HIS A 755 -2.78 13.99 0.07
N LEU A 756 -3.60 14.93 0.56
CA LEU A 756 -3.11 16.25 0.95
C LEU A 756 -2.10 16.18 2.10
N TRP A 757 -2.33 15.31 3.08
CA TRP A 757 -1.37 15.03 4.14
C TRP A 757 -0.06 14.49 3.55
N GLN A 758 -0.11 13.51 2.65
CA GLN A 758 1.09 12.94 2.02
C GLN A 758 1.87 13.98 1.22
N MET A 759 1.20 14.80 0.41
CA MET A 759 1.83 15.90 -0.34
C MET A 759 2.53 16.88 0.62
N ARG A 760 1.87 17.23 1.73
CA ARG A 760 2.46 18.11 2.75
C ARG A 760 3.72 17.49 3.37
N GLN A 761 3.65 16.22 3.76
CA GLN A 761 4.78 15.51 4.38
C GLN A 761 5.94 15.26 3.40
N ALA A 762 5.64 15.17 2.10
CA ALA A 762 6.64 15.12 1.04
C ALA A 762 7.30 16.49 0.75
N GLY A 763 6.93 17.55 1.48
CA GLY A 763 7.48 18.89 1.30
C GLY A 763 6.93 19.67 0.11
N TRP A 764 5.88 19.17 -0.56
CA TRP A 764 5.34 19.80 -1.79
C TRP A 764 4.62 21.13 -1.53
N PHE A 765 4.28 21.42 -0.27
CA PHE A 765 3.64 22.66 0.13
C PHE A 765 4.61 23.71 0.68
N VAL A 766 5.92 23.47 0.61
CA VAL A 766 6.92 24.47 0.98
C VAL A 766 6.80 25.68 0.05
N GLY A 767 6.68 26.89 0.63
CA GLY A 767 6.58 28.14 -0.14
C GLY A 767 5.25 28.37 -0.86
N VAL A 768 4.22 27.56 -0.59
CA VAL A 768 2.88 27.73 -1.18
C VAL A 768 2.28 29.10 -0.81
N LYS A 769 1.53 29.67 -1.75
CA LYS A 769 0.88 30.99 -1.66
C LYS A 769 -0.64 30.91 -1.62
N GLY A 770 -1.21 29.77 -2.03
CA GLY A 770 -2.62 29.46 -1.92
C GLY A 770 -3.00 28.19 -2.67
N PHE A 771 -4.22 27.73 -2.44
CA PHE A 771 -4.78 26.52 -3.02
C PHE A 771 -6.09 26.79 -3.75
N MET A 772 -6.35 26.02 -4.79
CA MET A 772 -7.58 26.01 -5.58
C MET A 772 -8.05 24.58 -5.77
N PHE A 773 -9.25 24.26 -5.30
CA PHE A 773 -9.82 22.92 -5.42
C PHE A 773 -11.01 22.89 -6.39
N GLY A 774 -10.94 22.01 -7.37
CA GLY A 774 -12.05 21.70 -8.26
C GLY A 774 -13.21 21.04 -7.51
N ARG A 775 -14.38 21.02 -8.13
CA ARG A 775 -15.52 20.24 -7.62
C ARG A 775 -15.21 18.77 -7.78
N PRO A 776 -15.20 17.96 -6.70
CA PRO A 776 -14.83 16.57 -6.83
C PRO A 776 -15.94 15.79 -7.55
N ALA A 777 -15.61 15.14 -8.66
CA ALA A 777 -16.50 14.18 -9.28
C ALA A 777 -16.47 12.86 -8.49
N GLY A 778 -17.51 12.03 -8.60
CA GLY A 778 -17.55 10.72 -7.91
C GLY A 778 -17.47 10.76 -6.37
N TYR A 779 -17.63 11.95 -5.78
CA TYR A 779 -17.35 12.22 -4.37
C TYR A 779 -18.36 11.60 -3.39
N SER A 780 -17.84 11.21 -2.21
CA SER A 780 -18.67 10.88 -1.05
C SER A 780 -18.01 11.28 0.28
N ASP A 781 -18.83 11.56 1.30
CA ASP A 781 -18.37 11.78 2.67
C ASP A 781 -17.86 10.47 3.30
N THR A 782 -16.91 10.57 4.22
CA THR A 782 -16.42 9.44 5.02
C THR A 782 -17.06 9.48 6.41
N GLY A 783 -18.26 8.91 6.55
CA GLY A 783 -19.04 9.04 7.78
C GLY A 783 -19.58 10.46 7.93
N ASP A 784 -19.20 11.16 8.99
CA ASP A 784 -19.49 12.59 9.22
C ASP A 784 -18.37 13.52 8.74
N PHE A 785 -17.28 12.97 8.19
CA PHE A 785 -16.15 13.70 7.65
C PHE A 785 -16.39 14.06 6.18
N ASN A 786 -16.58 15.35 5.90
CA ASN A 786 -16.90 15.87 4.57
C ASN A 786 -15.71 16.56 3.89
N PHE A 787 -15.93 17.09 2.69
CA PHE A 787 -14.91 17.71 1.86
C PHE A 787 -14.25 18.91 2.54
N THR A 788 -15.04 19.76 3.21
CA THR A 788 -14.49 20.89 3.95
C THR A 788 -13.72 20.46 5.19
N ASP A 789 -14.10 19.34 5.83
CA ASP A 789 -13.31 18.77 6.94
C ASP A 789 -11.97 18.22 6.43
N ALA A 790 -11.94 17.60 5.25
CA ALA A 790 -10.72 17.11 4.61
C ALA A 790 -9.73 18.25 4.33
N LEU A 791 -10.22 19.33 3.70
CA LEU A 791 -9.41 20.51 3.44
C LEU A 791 -8.96 21.20 4.74
N THR A 792 -9.86 21.36 5.72
CA THR A 792 -9.54 22.00 7.01
C THR A 792 -8.53 21.19 7.80
N SER A 793 -8.64 19.87 7.80
CA SER A 793 -7.73 18.99 8.54
C SER A 793 -6.32 18.95 7.94
N ALA A 794 -6.20 19.08 6.61
CA ALA A 794 -4.91 19.06 5.93
C ALA A 794 -4.23 20.45 5.87
N LEU A 795 -5.02 21.51 5.71
CA LEU A 795 -4.55 22.85 5.33
C LEU A 795 -4.97 23.96 6.30
N GLY A 796 -5.85 23.70 7.26
CA GLY A 796 -6.48 24.74 8.09
C GLY A 796 -5.52 25.47 9.04
N ASP A 797 -4.34 24.90 9.32
CA ASP A 797 -3.26 25.52 10.08
C ASP A 797 -2.24 26.24 9.18
N MET A 798 -2.43 26.20 7.85
CA MET A 798 -1.61 26.95 6.91
C MET A 798 -2.17 28.37 6.74
N ASP A 799 -1.32 29.37 6.94
CA ASP A 799 -1.67 30.79 6.80
C ASP A 799 -1.68 31.22 5.31
N VAL A 800 -2.45 30.51 4.49
CA VAL A 800 -2.62 30.78 3.04
C VAL A 800 -4.08 30.60 2.61
N PRO A 801 -4.55 31.31 1.58
CA PRO A 801 -5.92 31.16 1.10
C PRO A 801 -6.17 29.79 0.47
N VAL A 802 -7.34 29.21 0.76
CA VAL A 802 -7.83 27.96 0.14
C VAL A 802 -9.19 28.24 -0.50
N LEU A 803 -9.23 28.20 -1.83
CA LEU A 803 -10.47 28.28 -2.60
C LEU A 803 -10.92 26.89 -3.04
N TYR A 804 -12.23 26.66 -3.08
CA TYR A 804 -12.82 25.41 -3.56
C TYR A 804 -14.12 25.65 -4.34
N ASP A 805 -14.67 24.60 -4.94
CA ASP A 805 -15.71 24.68 -5.99
C ASP A 805 -15.25 25.53 -7.19
N VAL A 806 -13.96 25.44 -7.51
CA VAL A 806 -13.38 26.08 -8.70
C VAL A 806 -13.84 25.34 -9.96
N ASP A 807 -13.97 26.05 -11.08
CA ASP A 807 -14.29 25.49 -12.40
C ASP A 807 -13.06 24.75 -12.99
N LEU A 808 -12.71 23.64 -12.34
CA LEU A 808 -11.51 22.83 -12.55
C LEU A 808 -11.88 21.33 -12.47
N GLY A 809 -11.36 20.53 -13.40
CA GLY A 809 -11.41 19.08 -13.34
C GLY A 809 -12.62 18.44 -14.02
N HIS A 810 -13.13 17.37 -13.43
CA HIS A 810 -14.11 16.47 -14.04
C HIS A 810 -15.57 16.96 -14.04
N ILE A 811 -15.87 18.07 -13.36
CA ILE A 811 -17.19 18.71 -13.37
C ILE A 811 -17.15 19.96 -14.26
N PRO A 812 -17.72 19.90 -15.49
CA PRO A 812 -17.63 21.01 -16.44
C PRO A 812 -18.38 22.27 -15.99
N PRO A 813 -17.97 23.46 -16.45
CA PRO A 813 -16.91 23.69 -17.42
C PRO A 813 -15.51 23.77 -16.79
N GLN A 814 -14.48 23.73 -17.62
CA GLN A 814 -13.08 23.75 -17.18
C GLN A 814 -12.36 25.01 -17.61
N LEU A 815 -11.77 25.72 -16.64
CA LEU A 815 -10.67 26.65 -16.90
C LEU A 815 -9.44 25.89 -17.39
N THR A 816 -8.64 26.52 -18.24
CA THR A 816 -7.34 25.97 -18.66
C THR A 816 -6.23 26.54 -17.77
N PHE A 817 -5.63 25.71 -16.93
CA PHE A 817 -4.51 26.07 -16.06
C PHE A 817 -3.18 25.73 -16.75
N VAL A 818 -2.14 26.53 -16.54
CA VAL A 818 -0.81 26.28 -17.13
C VAL A 818 0.21 26.03 -16.02
N ASN A 819 0.70 24.80 -15.91
CA ASN A 819 1.82 24.46 -15.03
C ASN A 819 3.04 25.31 -15.41
N GLY A 820 3.63 25.99 -14.43
CA GLY A 820 4.77 26.89 -14.60
C GLY A 820 4.43 28.37 -14.82
N ALA A 821 3.20 28.69 -15.24
CA ALA A 821 2.78 30.07 -15.43
C ALA A 821 2.69 30.82 -14.09
N LEU A 822 3.02 32.11 -14.09
CA LEU A 822 2.82 32.97 -12.93
C LEU A 822 1.34 33.33 -12.84
N GLY A 823 0.64 32.76 -11.86
CA GLY A 823 -0.79 32.96 -11.65
C GLY A 823 -1.06 34.07 -10.64
N LYS A 824 -2.09 34.87 -10.91
CA LYS A 824 -2.73 35.76 -9.96
C LYS A 824 -4.21 35.40 -9.88
N VAL A 825 -4.62 34.98 -8.69
CA VAL A 825 -5.99 34.57 -8.38
C VAL A 825 -6.66 35.70 -7.63
N ALA A 826 -7.84 36.12 -8.08
CA ALA A 826 -8.71 37.01 -7.35
C ALA A 826 -10.07 36.35 -7.13
N TYR A 827 -10.63 36.54 -5.94
CA TYR A 827 -11.92 36.03 -5.53
C TYR A 827 -12.71 37.14 -4.84
N GLU A 828 -13.96 37.33 -5.27
CA GLU A 828 -14.90 38.28 -4.68
C GLU A 828 -16.34 37.77 -4.88
N ASN A 829 -17.13 37.71 -3.80
CA ASN A 829 -18.58 37.44 -3.85
C ASN A 829 -18.97 36.17 -4.65
N GLY A 830 -18.23 35.08 -4.44
CA GLY A 830 -18.49 33.81 -5.13
C GLY A 830 -17.98 33.74 -6.58
N ARG A 831 -17.33 34.80 -7.07
CA ARG A 831 -16.76 34.89 -8.42
C ARG A 831 -15.24 34.90 -8.34
N GLY A 832 -14.61 34.19 -9.26
CA GLY A 832 -13.16 34.11 -9.35
C GLY A 832 -12.63 34.61 -10.69
N SER A 833 -11.40 35.10 -10.68
CA SER A 833 -10.60 35.29 -11.89
C SER A 833 -9.19 34.74 -11.70
N LEU A 834 -8.66 34.21 -12.80
CA LEU A 834 -7.30 33.72 -12.90
C LEU A 834 -6.59 34.46 -14.04
N GLU A 835 -5.63 35.30 -13.69
CA GLU A 835 -4.69 35.88 -14.65
C GLU A 835 -3.42 35.03 -14.66
N MET A 836 -2.96 34.65 -15.84
CA MET A 836 -1.71 33.91 -16.05
C MET A 836 -0.76 34.74 -16.88
N ALA A 837 0.45 34.94 -16.38
CA ALA A 837 1.55 35.58 -17.10
C ALA A 837 2.59 34.53 -17.49
N PHE A 838 2.96 34.50 -18.77
CA PHE A 838 3.90 33.53 -19.31
C PHE A 838 5.30 34.14 -19.31
N VAL A 839 5.91 34.20 -18.12
CA VAL A 839 7.20 34.89 -17.87
C VAL A 839 8.34 33.92 -17.62
#